data_AF-A0A081BY13-F1
#
_entry.id   AF-A0A081BY13-F1
#
_cell.length_a   1.000
_cell.length_b   1.000
_cell.length_c   1.000
_cell.angle_alpha   90.00
_cell.angle_beta   90.00
_cell.angle_gamma   90.00
#
_symmetry.space_group_name_H-M   'P 1'
#
loop_
_entity.id
_entity.type
_entity.pdbx_description
1 polymer ?
#
loop_
_entity_poly.entity_id
_entity_poly.type
_entity_poly.pdbx_seq_one_letter_code
_entity_poly.pdbx_strand_id
1 'polypeptide(L)'
;MMHPENFSSWMKGIVIGTLFVIMMWGCATPEVEQLGSVPEEQKPIATTAKISRISTESLIGKMRITLEANSELTYTAFKLTDPLRLVLDLPNIDSSEVSELTFQEAFPVMRITPFQFTDGGSVNSRIEVALSRLVPYQVFSDANKLYIDLETTIEDVTTPPTSVTSVLPPGFEEFKPLQEKPATVIASKPELSPSKLPVSLTPETPALPQPIPKVQEELPTIQPVTLQPGTPVIEIQQPPQTVGGVTPLPGMITDIALIKDLQVTETDDKTQITIYSNKLPEFEVKRSETPPRLTLDLKQSELPPGNEKVITPDELKTVVKQLRLFQLRKTPDGKDNSVRLLVDLLKPTKHEVKVESGQLTIEFDHQKIFTTSELSSEQAEIVEVPLTTGIEQAVKEDVEMTEEAEFAAEPSIRTPKTDEEQQYKGQLISIHFQEADVLDVLQVIAEVSGLNLVVHPGVSGKVTVHLNNIPWDQALDIVLKMNNLSVEIEGNILRVAQSTIFQQEIVQRVEQQRQQIEARKVQEELEALETRLITINFAEPQSIVGIINQYFQGTFAQTGRQEQRRGTITVDDRTKTLIIQDTAENIRKIEEIVATLDRRTPQVMIEARVVSISSYFQKELGITWGGSFYANAEHGNALDYRFPYSVDIPGFGVNLPGVTSPVFSTGDIRFGSIDDVIAIFARIDAAEKENKTKTLGQPKIFTQDNVPATVSAGQVRRITETTTSAGTTTTTTREVQATLSLNVTPRVSNDGYITMTVDVKNDAFTGSSGTDTTNQSVNSEITVKDGETVVIGGIYQTTEAENFTAVPFLHKIPVVGRLFKSTLPNIKEKSELLIFLTPRILDRQFLQSEQEGTNVSLAY
;
A
#
# COMPACT_ATOMS: atom_id res chain seq x y z
N MET A 1 15.15 78.66 71.83
CA MET A 1 15.16 78.35 73.29
C MET A 1 15.24 76.84 73.44
N MET A 2 15.98 76.39 74.47
CA MET A 2 15.94 75.06 75.12
C MET A 2 15.44 73.81 74.33
N HIS A 3 16.42 72.94 74.04
CA HIS A 3 16.40 71.48 74.27
C HIS A 3 15.91 71.12 75.71
N PRO A 4 15.62 69.84 76.09
CA PRO A 4 16.32 68.62 75.62
C PRO A 4 15.51 67.30 75.50
N GLU A 5 16.22 66.24 75.04
CA GLU A 5 15.98 64.77 75.24
C GLU A 5 14.64 64.13 74.79
N ASN A 6 14.55 62.89 74.32
CA ASN A 6 15.50 61.90 73.75
C ASN A 6 14.64 60.88 72.92
N PHE A 7 15.13 59.91 72.15
CA PHE A 7 16.48 59.36 71.95
C PHE A 7 16.83 59.32 70.43
N SER A 8 17.53 58.30 69.91
CA SER A 8 17.93 58.24 68.49
C SER A 8 18.02 56.83 67.88
N SER A 9 18.03 56.81 66.54
CA SER A 9 18.69 55.82 65.65
C SER A 9 18.25 54.35 65.69
N TRP A 10 17.50 53.93 64.65
CA TRP A 10 17.52 52.55 64.16
C TRP A 10 17.71 52.49 62.64
N MET A 11 18.96 52.68 62.20
CA MET A 11 19.39 52.38 60.83
C MET A 11 20.89 52.04 60.82
N LYS A 12 21.28 51.01 60.06
CA LYS A 12 22.66 50.51 59.80
C LYS A 12 23.30 49.54 60.83
N GLY A 13 22.91 48.27 60.74
CA GLY A 13 23.86 47.18 60.44
C GLY A 13 24.56 46.43 61.60
N ILE A 14 25.24 45.34 61.20
CA ILE A 14 26.04 44.38 62.01
C ILE A 14 25.18 43.43 62.89
N VAL A 15 25.41 42.11 63.04
CA VAL A 15 25.86 40.95 62.21
C VAL A 15 26.09 39.77 63.20
N ILE A 16 25.83 38.51 62.79
CA ILE A 16 25.93 37.25 63.60
C ILE A 16 24.82 37.11 64.69
N GLY A 17 24.17 35.95 64.89
CA GLY A 17 24.19 34.70 64.10
C GLY A 17 23.35 33.55 64.72
N THR A 18 22.98 32.59 63.85
CA THR A 18 22.62 31.17 64.09
C THR A 18 22.05 30.71 65.45
N LEU A 19 20.77 30.27 65.48
CA LEU A 19 20.37 28.89 65.86
C LEU A 19 18.86 28.61 65.53
N PHE A 20 18.43 27.34 65.66
CA PHE A 20 17.05 26.80 65.61
C PHE A 20 16.39 26.44 64.26
N VAL A 21 16.87 25.35 63.62
CA VAL A 21 16.00 24.37 62.92
C VAL A 21 16.54 22.94 63.14
N ILE A 22 16.18 22.29 64.26
CA ILE A 22 16.31 20.83 64.45
C ILE A 22 15.16 20.32 65.33
N MET A 23 14.13 19.72 64.73
CA MET A 23 13.36 18.59 65.28
C MET A 23 12.36 18.08 64.24
N MET A 24 12.07 16.77 64.29
CA MET A 24 11.22 15.94 63.40
C MET A 24 11.95 15.18 62.27
N TRP A 25 12.73 14.17 62.67
CA TRP A 25 13.00 12.98 61.86
C TRP A 25 12.71 11.74 62.69
N GLY A 26 12.06 10.72 62.09
CA GLY A 26 11.44 9.60 62.81
C GLY A 26 11.33 8.33 61.97
N CYS A 27 12.47 7.86 61.45
CA CYS A 27 12.72 6.51 60.91
C CYS A 27 11.78 5.96 59.81
N ALA A 28 12.26 6.02 58.56
CA ALA A 28 12.47 4.81 57.76
C ALA A 28 13.53 5.06 56.66
N THR A 29 14.56 4.22 56.60
CA THR A 29 15.60 4.14 55.53
C THR A 29 15.42 2.82 54.78
N PRO A 30 15.67 2.71 53.46
CA PRO A 30 17.03 2.68 52.86
C PRO A 30 17.17 3.58 51.59
N GLU A 31 18.33 3.78 50.94
CA GLU A 31 19.75 3.74 51.33
C GLU A 31 20.55 4.63 50.32
N VAL A 32 21.79 5.00 50.67
CA VAL A 32 22.71 5.96 49.99
C VAL A 32 23.07 5.51 48.56
N GLU A 33 23.42 6.34 47.55
CA GLU A 33 24.41 7.43 47.38
C GLU A 33 24.07 8.33 46.16
N GLN A 34 24.61 9.53 45.88
CA GLN A 34 25.53 10.50 46.54
C GLN A 34 25.35 11.86 45.81
N LEU A 35 25.58 13.02 46.46
CA LEU A 35 26.27 14.18 45.85
C LEU A 35 26.47 15.35 46.84
N GLY A 36 27.50 16.17 46.59
CA GLY A 36 27.92 17.30 47.43
C GLY A 36 27.38 18.68 47.00
N SER A 37 27.75 19.70 47.77
CA SER A 37 27.21 21.07 47.69
C SER A 37 27.65 21.90 46.48
N VAL A 38 26.74 22.71 45.96
CA VAL A 38 26.99 23.79 44.98
C VAL A 38 27.66 25.02 45.63
N PRO A 39 28.67 25.63 44.98
CA PRO A 39 29.10 26.99 45.26
C PRO A 39 28.57 28.00 44.20
N GLU A 40 27.90 29.04 44.70
CA GLU A 40 27.75 30.43 44.21
C GLU A 40 27.53 30.76 42.70
N GLU A 41 26.56 31.66 42.46
CA GLU A 41 25.99 31.99 41.15
C GLU A 41 26.87 32.95 40.33
N GLN A 42 27.48 32.45 39.24
CA GLN A 42 28.03 33.30 38.18
C GLN A 42 27.03 33.44 37.02
N LYS A 43 26.77 34.70 36.65
CA LYS A 43 25.91 35.08 35.52
C LYS A 43 26.36 34.36 34.24
N PRO A 44 25.51 33.54 33.59
CA PRO A 44 25.94 32.69 32.48
C PRO A 44 26.38 33.53 31.28
N ILE A 45 27.68 33.47 30.98
CA ILE A 45 28.18 33.71 29.64
C ILE A 45 27.63 32.57 28.77
N ALA A 46 27.07 32.89 27.61
CA ALA A 46 26.63 31.88 26.65
C ALA A 46 27.87 31.21 26.04
N THR A 47 28.36 30.14 26.68
CA THR A 47 29.47 29.33 26.17
C THR A 47 29.03 28.62 24.90
N THR A 48 29.38 29.19 23.74
CA THR A 48 29.14 28.55 22.44
C THR A 48 29.76 27.15 22.44
N ALA A 49 28.97 26.15 22.06
CA ALA A 49 29.43 24.77 21.92
C ALA A 49 30.51 24.71 20.83
N LYS A 50 31.51 23.85 20.98
CA LYS A 50 32.62 23.68 20.03
C LYS A 50 32.76 22.23 19.60
N ILE A 51 32.89 21.99 18.30
CA ILE A 51 33.32 20.70 17.76
C ILE A 51 34.84 20.57 18.01
N SER A 52 35.23 19.59 18.82
CA SER A 52 36.62 19.32 19.17
C SER A 52 37.31 18.37 18.18
N ARG A 53 36.55 17.51 17.49
CA ARG A 53 37.10 16.55 16.53
C ARG A 53 36.07 16.08 15.50
N ILE A 54 36.54 15.80 14.30
CA ILE A 54 35.86 14.90 13.35
C ILE A 54 36.78 13.69 13.12
N SER A 55 36.21 12.48 13.14
CA SER A 55 36.90 11.23 12.85
C SER A 55 36.03 10.32 11.98
N THR A 56 36.67 9.39 11.27
CA THR A 56 36.00 8.40 10.42
C THR A 56 36.53 7.01 10.73
N GLU A 57 35.63 6.04 10.88
CA GLU A 57 35.92 4.64 11.19
C GLU A 57 35.21 3.74 10.17
N SER A 58 35.89 2.72 9.66
CA SER A 58 35.27 1.71 8.80
C SER A 58 34.89 0.50 9.66
N LEU A 59 33.61 0.16 9.66
CA LEU A 59 33.03 -0.98 10.36
C LEU A 59 32.51 -1.99 9.32
N ILE A 60 32.20 -3.21 9.75
CA ILE A 60 31.65 -4.24 8.86
C ILE A 60 30.30 -3.76 8.32
N GLY A 61 30.22 -3.55 7.00
CA GLY A 61 29.01 -3.12 6.31
C GLY A 61 28.61 -1.65 6.52
N LYS A 62 29.45 -0.80 7.16
CA LYS A 62 29.19 0.64 7.26
C LYS A 62 30.43 1.48 7.56
N MET A 63 30.45 2.70 7.04
CA MET A 63 31.42 3.74 7.40
C MET A 63 30.77 4.71 8.40
N ARG A 64 31.41 4.89 9.56
CA ARG A 64 30.97 5.79 10.63
C ARG A 64 31.77 7.08 10.60
N ILE A 65 31.09 8.22 10.52
CA ILE A 65 31.67 9.54 10.84
C ILE A 65 31.27 9.87 12.27
N THR A 66 32.21 10.32 13.10
CA THR A 66 31.94 10.81 14.46
C THR A 66 32.34 12.27 14.56
N LEU A 67 31.41 13.11 15.01
CA LEU A 67 31.66 14.49 15.40
C LEU A 67 31.69 14.52 16.95
N GLU A 68 32.81 14.94 17.54
CA GLU A 68 32.95 15.09 19.00
C GLU A 68 32.91 16.58 19.37
N ALA A 69 32.26 16.93 20.47
CA ALA A 69 32.11 18.31 20.94
C ALA A 69 32.36 18.46 22.45
N ASN A 70 32.38 19.70 22.94
CA ASN A 70 32.48 20.02 24.37
C ASN A 70 31.13 20.03 25.13
N SER A 71 30.01 19.88 24.42
CA SER A 71 28.64 19.80 24.97
C SER A 71 27.79 18.84 24.14
N GLU A 72 26.56 18.60 24.59
CA GLU A 72 25.54 17.92 23.78
C GLU A 72 25.27 18.67 22.46
N LEU A 73 24.98 17.92 21.40
CA LEU A 73 24.83 18.39 20.03
C LEU A 73 23.38 18.29 19.56
N THR A 74 22.78 19.43 19.20
CA THR A 74 21.53 19.46 18.43
C THR A 74 21.84 19.62 16.94
N TYR A 75 21.04 19.00 16.07
CA TYR A 75 21.31 18.97 14.63
C TYR A 75 20.05 18.87 13.77
N THR A 76 20.17 19.23 12.49
CA THR A 76 19.20 18.91 11.44
C THR A 76 19.95 18.35 10.24
N ALA A 77 19.65 17.11 9.84
CA ALA A 77 20.35 16.41 8.77
C ALA A 77 19.46 16.26 7.52
N PHE A 78 19.94 16.68 6.35
CA PHE A 78 19.22 16.58 5.08
C PHE A 78 20.16 16.30 3.90
N LYS A 79 19.62 15.73 2.82
CA LYS A 79 20.38 15.26 1.67
C LYS A 79 20.11 16.13 0.44
N LEU A 80 21.16 16.57 -0.24
CA LEU A 80 21.11 17.26 -1.52
C LEU A 80 21.65 16.33 -2.60
N THR A 81 20.96 16.24 -3.73
CA THR A 81 21.32 15.33 -4.84
C THR A 81 22.21 15.97 -5.89
N ASP A 82 22.27 17.30 -5.96
CA ASP A 82 23.07 18.05 -6.94
C ASP A 82 23.85 19.21 -6.28
N PRO A 83 25.21 19.17 -6.30
CA PRO A 83 26.01 17.94 -6.28
C PRO A 83 25.70 17.10 -5.02
N LEU A 84 25.85 15.78 -5.14
CA LEU A 84 25.43 14.82 -4.12
C LEU A 84 26.19 14.96 -2.79
N ARG A 85 25.48 15.38 -1.73
CA ARG A 85 26.03 15.54 -0.38
C ARG A 85 24.98 15.43 0.72
N LEU A 86 25.42 14.94 1.88
CA LEU A 86 24.68 14.96 3.13
C LEU A 86 25.09 16.22 3.91
N VAL A 87 24.12 16.99 4.37
CA VAL A 87 24.32 18.27 5.07
C VAL A 87 23.77 18.16 6.48
N LEU A 88 24.56 18.55 7.48
CA LEU A 88 24.14 18.65 8.87
C LEU A 88 24.27 20.10 9.36
N ASP A 89 23.14 20.72 9.69
CA ASP A 89 23.08 22.02 10.33
C ASP A 89 23.13 21.87 11.85
N LEU A 90 24.02 22.64 12.49
CA LEU A 90 24.40 22.58 13.89
C LEU A 90 24.24 23.98 14.52
N PRO A 91 23.08 24.29 15.13
CA PRO A 91 22.81 25.63 15.66
C PRO A 91 23.55 25.89 16.98
N ASN A 92 24.02 27.14 17.18
CA ASN A 92 24.78 27.59 18.35
C ASN A 92 26.12 26.83 18.59
N ILE A 93 26.67 26.23 17.53
CA ILE A 93 27.89 25.41 17.54
C ILE A 93 28.96 26.04 16.65
N ASP A 94 30.17 26.14 17.19
CA ASP A 94 31.41 26.62 16.56
C ASP A 94 32.24 25.43 16.04
N SER A 95 32.67 25.50 14.79
CA SER A 95 33.47 24.49 14.09
C SER A 95 34.84 25.02 13.64
N SER A 96 35.22 26.24 14.03
CA SER A 96 36.44 26.93 13.56
C SER A 96 37.76 26.23 13.90
N GLU A 97 37.76 25.30 14.86
CA GLU A 97 38.92 24.49 15.25
C GLU A 97 39.08 23.22 14.39
N VAL A 98 38.15 22.93 13.49
CA VAL A 98 38.15 21.75 12.61
C VAL A 98 38.45 22.14 11.16
N SER A 99 39.35 21.40 10.52
CA SER A 99 39.69 21.58 9.09
C SER A 99 38.94 20.59 8.18
N GLU A 100 38.84 20.93 6.89
CA GLU A 100 38.29 20.07 5.84
C GLU A 100 39.07 18.74 5.71
N LEU A 101 38.35 17.62 5.63
CA LEU A 101 38.91 16.28 5.48
C LEU A 101 38.60 15.75 4.07
N THR A 102 39.62 15.37 3.31
CA THR A 102 39.49 14.80 1.95
C THR A 102 39.98 13.36 1.94
N PHE A 103 39.23 12.48 1.26
CA PHE A 103 39.49 11.05 1.23
C PHE A 103 39.65 10.59 -0.23
N GLN A 104 40.68 9.78 -0.50
CA GLN A 104 40.92 9.21 -1.83
C GLN A 104 40.42 7.77 -1.98
N GLU A 105 40.33 7.02 -0.87
CA GLU A 105 40.00 5.58 -0.88
C GLU A 105 38.84 5.21 0.08
N ALA A 106 38.38 6.14 0.92
CA ALA A 106 37.34 5.87 1.95
C ALA A 106 35.91 5.94 1.39
N PHE A 107 35.62 5.10 0.40
CA PHE A 107 34.30 5.01 -0.22
C PHE A 107 33.21 4.72 0.85
N PRO A 108 32.07 5.45 0.89
CA PRO A 108 31.52 6.38 -0.10
C PRO A 108 31.82 7.87 0.16
N VAL A 109 32.60 8.20 1.18
CA VAL A 109 32.85 9.60 1.57
C VAL A 109 34.01 10.15 0.74
N MET A 110 33.75 11.21 -0.02
CA MET A 110 34.80 11.92 -0.77
C MET A 110 35.44 13.04 0.06
N ARG A 111 34.62 13.78 0.81
CA ARG A 111 35.06 14.98 1.54
C ARG A 111 34.10 15.33 2.68
N ILE A 112 34.63 15.87 3.77
CA ILE A 112 33.85 16.44 4.88
C ILE A 112 34.31 17.89 5.06
N THR A 113 33.40 18.82 4.83
CA THR A 113 33.68 20.27 4.79
C THR A 113 32.92 20.98 5.93
N PRO A 114 33.59 21.47 6.98
CA PRO A 114 32.96 22.34 7.96
C PRO A 114 32.81 23.76 7.41
N PHE A 115 31.61 24.31 7.52
CA PHE A 115 31.29 25.71 7.25
C PHE A 115 30.73 26.35 8.52
N GLN A 116 31.08 27.62 8.75
CA GLN A 116 30.58 28.43 9.86
C GLN A 116 29.90 29.68 9.33
N PHE A 117 28.77 30.04 9.94
CA PHE A 117 28.03 31.25 9.62
C PHE A 117 27.39 31.86 10.88
N THR A 118 27.18 33.16 10.88
CA THR A 118 26.53 33.86 12.00
C THR A 118 25.16 34.34 11.56
N ASP A 119 24.11 33.96 12.28
CA ASP A 119 22.73 34.40 12.05
C ASP A 119 22.07 34.80 13.38
N GLY A 120 21.31 35.89 13.38
CA GLY A 120 20.72 36.48 14.59
C GLY A 120 21.69 36.91 15.69
N GLY A 121 23.00 36.78 15.49
CA GLY A 121 24.05 36.90 16.52
C GLY A 121 24.51 35.57 17.13
N SER A 122 23.85 34.46 16.80
CA SER A 122 24.31 33.10 17.10
C SER A 122 25.31 32.61 16.06
N VAL A 123 26.36 31.93 16.52
CA VAL A 123 27.32 31.22 15.67
C VAL A 123 26.77 29.82 15.38
N ASN A 124 26.55 29.52 14.11
CA ASN A 124 26.04 28.23 13.64
C ASN A 124 27.09 27.56 12.76
N SER A 125 27.06 26.23 12.70
CA SER A 125 27.90 25.43 11.81
C SER A 125 27.07 24.57 10.87
N ARG A 126 27.64 24.27 9.71
CA ARG A 126 27.11 23.34 8.70
C ARG A 126 28.22 22.38 8.31
N ILE A 127 28.00 21.08 8.44
CA ILE A 127 28.94 20.06 7.97
C ILE A 127 28.41 19.49 6.65
N GLU A 128 29.12 19.70 5.54
CA GLU A 128 28.80 19.10 4.24
C GLU A 128 29.68 17.88 3.97
N VAL A 129 29.07 16.69 3.92
CA VAL A 129 29.70 15.41 3.59
C VAL A 129 29.40 15.10 2.11
N ALA A 130 30.39 15.25 1.24
CA ALA A 130 30.30 14.91 -0.18
C ALA A 130 30.38 13.39 -0.36
N LEU A 131 29.43 12.82 -1.12
CA LEU A 131 29.27 11.37 -1.29
C LEU A 131 29.46 10.96 -2.75
N SER A 132 30.15 9.84 -2.98
CA SER A 132 30.44 9.31 -4.33
C SER A 132 29.25 8.63 -5.00
N ARG A 133 28.35 7.99 -4.22
CA ARG A 133 27.10 7.38 -4.71
C ARG A 133 25.95 7.64 -3.74
N LEU A 134 24.72 7.33 -4.16
CA LEU A 134 23.54 7.43 -3.29
C LEU A 134 23.58 6.30 -2.24
N VAL A 135 23.80 6.66 -0.97
CA VAL A 135 23.88 5.70 0.14
C VAL A 135 22.79 5.95 1.20
N PRO A 136 22.21 4.91 1.83
CA PRO A 136 21.44 5.04 3.07
C PRO A 136 22.29 5.59 4.21
N TYR A 137 21.68 6.32 5.14
CA TYR A 137 22.40 6.87 6.29
C TYR A 137 21.52 6.96 7.51
N GLN A 138 22.13 6.83 8.70
CA GLN A 138 21.50 7.14 9.98
C GLN A 138 22.36 8.17 10.72
N VAL A 139 21.72 9.14 11.35
CA VAL A 139 22.38 10.12 12.22
C VAL A 139 21.77 10.00 13.61
N PHE A 140 22.61 9.92 14.64
CA PHE A 140 22.17 9.85 16.04
C PHE A 140 23.22 10.44 16.99
N SER A 141 22.77 11.15 18.02
CA SER A 141 23.61 11.70 19.09
C SER A 141 23.72 10.76 20.29
N ASP A 142 24.84 10.88 21.00
CA ASP A 142 25.15 10.20 22.25
C ASP A 142 25.98 11.16 23.11
N ALA A 143 25.30 11.78 24.09
CA ALA A 143 25.84 12.90 24.88
C ALA A 143 26.55 13.95 23.99
N ASN A 144 27.87 14.12 24.15
CA ASN A 144 28.68 15.11 23.42
C ASN A 144 29.23 14.62 22.06
N LYS A 145 28.67 13.53 21.52
CA LYS A 145 29.04 12.97 20.22
C LYS A 145 27.84 12.87 19.29
N LEU A 146 28.10 13.02 17.99
CA LEU A 146 27.12 12.86 16.93
C LEU A 146 27.68 11.91 15.87
N TYR A 147 27.05 10.75 15.73
CA TYR A 147 27.44 9.69 14.81
C TYR A 147 26.62 9.77 13.53
N ILE A 148 27.28 9.52 12.39
CA ILE A 148 26.68 9.37 11.06
C ILE A 148 27.14 8.01 10.53
N ASP A 149 26.25 7.01 10.55
CA ASP A 149 26.50 5.70 9.96
C ASP A 149 26.02 5.71 8.50
N LEU A 150 26.94 5.46 7.56
CA LEU A 150 26.70 5.30 6.12
C LEU A 150 26.86 3.83 5.76
N GLU A 151 25.84 3.19 5.16
CA GLU A 151 25.89 1.75 4.84
C GLU A 151 26.87 1.45 3.69
N THR A 152 27.74 0.44 3.84
CA THR A 152 28.74 0.06 2.83
C THR A 152 28.62 -1.41 2.45
N THR A 153 29.00 -1.72 1.22
CA THR A 153 29.10 -3.11 0.74
C THR A 153 30.46 -3.66 1.15
N ILE A 154 30.58 -4.98 1.36
CA ILE A 154 31.83 -5.60 1.86
C ILE A 154 33.01 -5.36 0.90
N GLU A 155 32.74 -5.19 -0.40
CA GLU A 155 33.75 -4.85 -1.42
C GLU A 155 34.29 -3.40 -1.31
N ASP A 156 33.58 -2.47 -0.66
CA ASP A 156 34.04 -1.08 -0.49
C ASP A 156 35.18 -0.97 0.56
N VAL A 157 35.40 -2.00 1.39
CA VAL A 157 36.33 -1.97 2.54
C VAL A 157 37.76 -2.31 2.12
N THR A 158 38.46 -1.35 1.51
CA THR A 158 39.91 -1.42 1.32
C THR A 158 40.65 -0.92 2.57
N THR A 159 41.80 -1.54 2.87
CA THR A 159 42.47 -1.42 4.17
C THR A 159 43.20 -0.08 4.39
N PRO A 160 43.17 0.50 5.61
CA PRO A 160 43.96 1.69 5.93
C PRO A 160 45.48 1.41 5.93
N PRO A 161 46.33 2.37 5.54
CA PRO A 161 47.76 2.16 5.33
C PRO A 161 48.55 2.07 6.65
N THR A 162 48.55 0.90 7.28
CA THR A 162 49.42 0.62 8.43
C THR A 162 50.83 0.27 7.94
N SER A 163 51.77 1.21 8.14
CA SER A 163 53.19 1.02 7.83
C SER A 163 53.79 -0.15 8.62
N VAL A 164 54.48 -1.06 7.93
CA VAL A 164 55.08 -2.26 8.55
C VAL A 164 56.19 -1.88 9.53
N THR A 165 56.14 -2.41 10.75
CA THR A 165 57.33 -2.61 11.60
C THR A 165 57.13 -3.87 12.42
N SER A 166 58.03 -4.84 12.23
CA SER A 166 57.92 -6.18 12.79
C SER A 166 58.62 -6.32 14.14
N VAL A 167 57.87 -6.70 15.19
CA VAL A 167 58.40 -7.53 16.29
C VAL A 167 57.32 -8.52 16.69
N LEU A 168 57.60 -9.82 16.54
CA LEU A 168 56.78 -10.89 17.11
C LEU A 168 57.55 -11.53 18.28
N PRO A 169 56.96 -11.72 19.48
CA PRO A 169 57.51 -12.61 20.49
C PRO A 169 57.46 -14.07 20.01
N PRO A 170 58.42 -14.93 20.41
CA PRO A 170 58.41 -16.35 20.01
C PRO A 170 57.32 -17.13 20.74
N GLY A 171 56.65 -18.09 20.08
CA GLY A 171 55.71 -18.96 20.77
C GLY A 171 55.00 -20.06 19.97
N PHE A 172 54.63 -19.83 18.70
CA PHE A 172 53.82 -20.79 17.92
C PHE A 172 54.36 -21.03 16.51
N GLU A 173 54.46 -22.29 16.14
CA GLU A 173 54.88 -22.75 14.80
C GLU A 173 53.68 -23.03 13.88
N GLU A 174 53.91 -22.91 12.57
CA GLU A 174 52.90 -22.98 11.51
C GLU A 174 52.69 -24.43 11.00
N PHE A 175 51.47 -24.97 11.15
CA PHE A 175 51.12 -26.26 10.55
C PHE A 175 50.48 -26.08 9.15
N LYS A 176 51.09 -26.70 8.14
CA LYS A 176 50.62 -26.67 6.75
C LYS A 176 49.53 -27.71 6.46
N PRO A 177 48.62 -27.44 5.50
CA PRO A 177 47.56 -28.38 5.12
C PRO A 177 48.09 -29.61 4.36
N LEU A 178 47.36 -30.72 4.45
CA LEU A 178 47.60 -31.95 3.70
C LEU A 178 46.57 -32.15 2.58
N GLN A 179 46.96 -32.88 1.54
CA GLN A 179 46.20 -33.06 0.30
C GLN A 179 45.27 -34.28 0.32
N GLU A 180 44.20 -34.24 -0.48
CA GLU A 180 43.29 -35.36 -0.71
C GLU A 180 43.90 -36.50 -1.55
N LYS A 181 43.40 -37.72 -1.36
CA LYS A 181 43.44 -38.81 -2.36
C LYS A 181 42.23 -39.76 -2.20
N PRO A 182 41.71 -40.40 -3.27
CA PRO A 182 40.34 -40.92 -3.25
C PRO A 182 40.20 -42.44 -2.98
N ALA A 183 39.02 -42.78 -2.44
CA ALA A 183 38.17 -43.96 -2.64
C ALA A 183 38.77 -45.40 -2.77
N THR A 184 38.16 -46.34 -2.03
CA THR A 184 38.12 -47.79 -2.35
C THR A 184 36.84 -48.40 -1.75
N VAL A 185 36.29 -49.43 -2.41
CA VAL A 185 35.00 -50.10 -2.10
C VAL A 185 35.23 -51.53 -1.61
N ILE A 186 34.36 -52.05 -0.73
CA ILE A 186 33.96 -53.48 -0.61
C ILE A 186 32.75 -53.61 0.34
N ALA A 187 31.94 -54.68 0.22
CA ALA A 187 30.66 -54.86 0.93
C ALA A 187 30.47 -56.26 1.52
N SER A 188 29.64 -56.39 2.58
CA SER A 188 29.11 -57.69 3.06
C SER A 188 27.85 -57.58 3.95
N LYS A 189 26.91 -58.50 3.75
CA LYS A 189 25.75 -58.91 4.61
C LYS A 189 26.25 -59.92 5.69
N PRO A 190 25.45 -60.59 6.58
CA PRO A 190 24.02 -60.45 6.99
C PRO A 190 23.69 -60.69 8.52
N GLU A 191 22.38 -60.72 8.85
CA GLU A 191 21.62 -61.64 9.79
C GLU A 191 21.47 -61.50 11.34
N LEU A 192 20.18 -61.39 11.75
CA LEU A 192 19.37 -62.09 12.81
C LEU A 192 19.64 -62.05 14.35
N SER A 193 18.68 -61.43 15.08
CA SER A 193 17.78 -61.94 16.17
C SER A 193 18.13 -63.21 16.99
N PRO A 194 17.72 -63.37 18.31
CA PRO A 194 16.30 -63.27 18.75
C PRO A 194 15.94 -63.02 20.27
N SER A 195 14.61 -63.02 20.58
CA SER A 195 13.92 -63.28 21.89
C SER A 195 13.93 -62.19 23.00
N LYS A 196 12.91 -62.06 23.89
CA LYS A 196 11.62 -62.80 24.07
C LYS A 196 10.48 -61.97 24.72
N LEU A 197 9.25 -62.48 24.56
CA LEU A 197 7.91 -62.02 25.04
C LEU A 197 7.62 -62.45 26.51
N PRO A 198 6.46 -62.15 27.18
CA PRO A 198 5.09 -61.74 26.74
C PRO A 198 4.58 -60.42 27.43
N VAL A 199 3.29 -59.99 27.54
CA VAL A 199 1.93 -60.60 27.60
C VAL A 199 0.84 -59.72 26.92
N SER A 200 -0.34 -60.30 26.71
CA SER A 200 -1.61 -59.83 26.11
C SER A 200 -2.44 -58.81 26.91
N LEU A 201 -3.22 -57.95 26.20
CA LEU A 201 -4.69 -57.90 26.32
C LEU A 201 -5.35 -57.30 25.04
N THR A 202 -6.67 -57.46 24.90
CA THR A 202 -7.48 -57.19 23.68
C THR A 202 -7.92 -55.72 23.48
N PRO A 203 -8.33 -55.32 22.25
CA PRO A 203 -8.62 -53.91 21.91
C PRO A 203 -10.07 -53.48 22.20
N GLU A 204 -10.25 -52.18 22.45
CA GLU A 204 -11.52 -51.47 22.26
C GLU A 204 -11.45 -50.56 21.02
N THR A 205 -12.59 -50.37 20.35
CA THR A 205 -12.72 -49.57 19.13
C THR A 205 -13.47 -48.27 19.42
N PRO A 206 -12.82 -47.09 19.32
CA PRO A 206 -13.53 -45.81 19.21
C PRO A 206 -14.24 -45.71 17.85
N ALA A 207 -15.49 -45.26 17.84
CA ALA A 207 -16.31 -45.18 16.64
C ALA A 207 -15.98 -43.95 15.76
N LEU A 208 -16.40 -44.00 14.49
CA LEU A 208 -16.36 -42.87 13.56
C LEU A 208 -17.19 -41.68 14.11
N PRO A 209 -16.70 -40.43 14.01
CA PRO A 209 -17.48 -39.25 14.37
C PRO A 209 -18.64 -39.03 13.38
N GLN A 210 -19.83 -38.74 13.91
CA GLN A 210 -21.00 -38.35 13.11
C GLN A 210 -21.00 -36.83 12.81
N PRO A 211 -21.66 -36.38 11.73
CA PRO A 211 -21.66 -34.97 11.34
C PRO A 211 -22.42 -34.06 12.32
N ILE A 212 -21.91 -32.85 12.51
CA ILE A 212 -22.51 -31.80 13.34
C ILE A 212 -23.70 -31.17 12.59
N PRO A 213 -24.86 -30.94 13.25
CA PRO A 213 -26.03 -30.35 12.60
C PRO A 213 -25.83 -28.85 12.28
N LYS A 214 -26.47 -28.39 11.20
CA LYS A 214 -26.59 -26.96 10.89
C LYS A 214 -27.49 -26.26 11.91
N VAL A 215 -27.08 -25.08 12.36
CA VAL A 215 -27.97 -24.10 13.00
C VAL A 215 -28.46 -23.11 11.94
N GLN A 216 -29.74 -22.74 12.00
CA GLN A 216 -30.31 -21.64 11.23
C GLN A 216 -30.50 -20.45 12.18
N GLU A 217 -30.13 -19.24 11.75
CA GLU A 217 -30.55 -18.01 12.42
C GLU A 217 -31.88 -17.54 11.83
N GLU A 218 -32.88 -17.35 12.69
CA GLU A 218 -34.16 -16.76 12.30
C GLU A 218 -34.11 -15.23 12.48
N LEU A 219 -34.68 -14.48 11.53
CA LEU A 219 -34.82 -13.03 11.67
C LEU A 219 -35.91 -12.69 12.71
N PRO A 220 -35.66 -11.75 13.65
CA PRO A 220 -36.70 -11.29 14.57
C PRO A 220 -37.77 -10.50 13.81
N THR A 221 -39.02 -10.96 13.92
CA THR A 221 -40.19 -10.28 13.32
C THR A 221 -40.58 -9.06 14.16
N ILE A 222 -40.63 -7.87 13.54
CA ILE A 222 -41.15 -6.66 14.17
C ILE A 222 -42.61 -6.44 13.74
N GLN A 223 -43.53 -6.40 14.71
CA GLN A 223 -44.92 -5.94 14.50
C GLN A 223 -45.05 -4.45 14.82
N PRO A 224 -45.99 -3.72 14.18
CA PRO A 224 -45.99 -2.25 14.18
C PRO A 224 -46.53 -1.65 15.48
N VAL A 225 -45.95 -0.50 15.87
CA VAL A 225 -46.50 0.38 16.92
C VAL A 225 -47.24 1.55 16.27
N THR A 226 -48.44 1.84 16.78
CA THR A 226 -49.42 2.75 16.15
C THR A 226 -49.06 4.23 16.30
N LEU A 227 -49.23 5.00 15.23
CA LEU A 227 -49.23 6.48 15.26
C LEU A 227 -50.59 7.05 15.67
N GLN A 228 -50.62 8.03 16.59
CA GLN A 228 -51.64 9.10 16.59
C GLN A 228 -51.04 10.44 17.06
N PRO A 229 -51.64 11.60 16.68
CA PRO A 229 -50.93 12.89 16.63
C PRO A 229 -51.32 13.91 17.73
N GLY A 230 -50.52 14.98 17.87
CA GLY A 230 -50.80 16.11 18.77
C GLY A 230 -49.95 17.37 18.53
N THR A 231 -50.30 18.16 17.52
CA THR A 231 -49.85 19.55 17.29
C THR A 231 -50.52 20.52 18.29
N PRO A 232 -50.01 21.75 18.58
CA PRO A 232 -49.70 22.77 17.55
C PRO A 232 -48.47 23.68 17.74
N VAL A 233 -48.06 24.19 16.57
CA VAL A 233 -47.33 25.43 16.22
C VAL A 233 -47.40 26.59 17.24
N ILE A 234 -46.24 27.21 17.53
CA ILE A 234 -46.07 28.69 17.63
C ILE A 234 -44.73 29.08 16.96
N GLU A 235 -44.73 30.19 16.22
CA GLU A 235 -43.60 30.86 15.57
C GLU A 235 -43.11 32.06 16.44
N ILE A 236 -41.86 32.57 16.29
CA ILE A 236 -41.48 34.01 16.32
C ILE A 236 -39.94 34.24 16.31
N GLN A 237 -39.48 34.95 15.26
CA GLN A 237 -38.50 36.07 15.16
C GLN A 237 -37.25 36.22 16.06
N GLN A 238 -36.18 36.76 15.46
CA GLN A 238 -35.01 37.41 16.12
C GLN A 238 -35.42 38.71 16.86
N PRO A 239 -34.59 39.33 17.73
CA PRO A 239 -33.73 40.46 17.30
C PRO A 239 -32.38 40.58 18.14
N PRO A 240 -31.66 41.72 18.35
CA PRO A 240 -30.22 41.81 17.97
C PRO A 240 -29.25 42.57 18.95
N GLN A 241 -28.05 42.97 18.46
CA GLN A 241 -27.10 44.01 18.98
C GLN A 241 -26.20 43.62 20.19
N THR A 242 -24.86 43.46 20.05
CA THR A 242 -23.72 44.45 20.08
C THR A 242 -23.41 45.04 21.50
N VAL A 243 -22.20 45.47 21.89
CA VAL A 243 -21.09 46.18 21.21
C VAL A 243 -19.69 45.86 21.81
N GLY A 244 -18.66 45.78 20.95
CA GLY A 244 -17.27 46.22 21.24
C GLY A 244 -16.27 45.19 21.85
N GLY A 245 -15.00 45.13 21.44
CA GLY A 245 -14.36 45.76 20.27
C GLY A 245 -12.85 46.03 20.44
N VAL A 246 -12.00 45.45 19.58
CA VAL A 246 -10.62 45.89 19.34
C VAL A 246 -10.31 45.70 17.85
N THR A 247 -9.68 46.68 17.20
CA THR A 247 -9.46 46.72 15.74
C THR A 247 -7.97 46.75 15.41
N PRO A 248 -7.50 45.93 14.46
CA PRO A 248 -6.41 46.30 13.56
C PRO A 248 -6.91 46.64 12.14
N LEU A 249 -6.09 47.39 11.42
CA LEU A 249 -6.37 48.17 10.20
C LEU A 249 -7.08 47.45 9.02
N PRO A 250 -7.87 48.17 8.20
CA PRO A 250 -8.45 47.65 6.95
C PRO A 250 -7.43 47.66 5.80
N GLY A 251 -7.50 46.70 4.84
CA GLY A 251 -6.45 46.66 3.81
C GLY A 251 -6.57 45.82 2.55
N MET A 252 -7.53 44.90 2.36
CA MET A 252 -7.88 44.40 1.01
C MET A 252 -9.18 43.59 1.01
N ILE A 253 -10.14 43.95 0.15
CA ILE A 253 -11.25 43.07 -0.23
C ILE A 253 -10.81 42.35 -1.51
N THR A 254 -10.35 41.11 -1.38
CA THR A 254 -10.23 40.20 -2.52
C THR A 254 -11.50 39.37 -2.64
N ASP A 255 -12.03 39.29 -3.85
CA ASP A 255 -13.35 38.73 -4.17
C ASP A 255 -13.25 37.21 -4.43
N ILE A 256 -12.83 36.50 -3.37
CA ILE A 256 -12.46 35.07 -3.35
C ILE A 256 -13.71 34.17 -3.37
N ALA A 257 -13.67 33.13 -4.19
CA ALA A 257 -14.68 32.06 -4.20
C ALA A 257 -14.47 31.10 -3.02
N LEU A 258 -15.44 31.03 -2.10
CA LEU A 258 -15.45 30.08 -0.99
C LEU A 258 -16.11 28.77 -1.42
N ILE A 259 -15.35 27.67 -1.40
CA ILE A 259 -15.84 26.32 -1.69
C ILE A 259 -16.50 25.75 -0.43
N LYS A 260 -17.77 25.37 -0.52
CA LYS A 260 -18.59 24.94 0.63
C LYS A 260 -18.58 23.43 0.80
N ASP A 261 -18.88 22.70 -0.27
CA ASP A 261 -19.03 21.25 -0.24
C ASP A 261 -18.75 20.63 -1.62
N LEU A 262 -18.47 19.33 -1.62
CA LEU A 262 -18.30 18.47 -2.79
C LEU A 262 -19.20 17.25 -2.61
N GLN A 263 -20.10 17.02 -3.56
CA GLN A 263 -20.99 15.86 -3.56
C GLN A 263 -20.77 15.04 -4.84
N VAL A 264 -20.95 13.74 -4.71
CA VAL A 264 -20.96 12.79 -5.82
C VAL A 264 -22.35 12.20 -5.88
N THR A 265 -22.95 12.16 -7.06
CA THR A 265 -24.24 11.55 -7.34
C THR A 265 -24.05 10.52 -8.43
N GLU A 266 -24.60 9.34 -8.21
CA GLU A 266 -24.38 8.17 -9.05
C GLU A 266 -25.72 7.70 -9.62
N THR A 267 -25.69 7.28 -10.87
CA THR A 267 -26.82 6.75 -11.63
C THR A 267 -26.25 5.69 -12.55
N ASP A 268 -27.04 4.67 -12.91
CA ASP A 268 -26.52 3.48 -13.60
C ASP A 268 -25.76 3.84 -14.90
N ASP A 269 -26.20 4.89 -15.60
CA ASP A 269 -25.57 5.41 -16.82
C ASP A 269 -24.54 6.56 -16.61
N LYS A 270 -24.42 7.17 -15.41
CA LYS A 270 -23.54 8.34 -15.17
C LYS A 270 -23.04 8.52 -13.74
N THR A 271 -21.80 9.01 -13.60
CA THR A 271 -21.26 9.60 -12.36
C THR A 271 -21.24 11.12 -12.49
N GLN A 272 -21.88 11.83 -11.57
CA GLN A 272 -21.90 13.29 -11.49
C GLN A 272 -21.14 13.78 -10.25
N ILE A 273 -20.20 14.71 -10.42
CA ILE A 273 -19.49 15.40 -9.34
C ILE A 273 -19.94 16.85 -9.29
N THR A 274 -20.50 17.31 -8.17
CA THR A 274 -21.02 18.68 -8.01
C THR A 274 -20.26 19.43 -6.91
N ILE A 275 -19.69 20.58 -7.28
CA ILE A 275 -18.95 21.49 -6.38
C ILE A 275 -19.87 22.67 -6.02
N TYR A 276 -20.10 22.87 -4.73
CA TYR A 276 -20.91 23.96 -4.20
C TYR A 276 -20.03 25.14 -3.78
N SER A 277 -20.30 26.33 -4.31
CA SER A 277 -19.55 27.56 -4.02
C SER A 277 -20.44 28.67 -3.43
N ASN A 278 -19.86 29.79 -2.99
CA ASN A 278 -20.59 31.05 -2.80
C ASN A 278 -20.71 31.87 -4.11
N LYS A 279 -19.78 31.67 -5.03
CA LYS A 279 -19.55 32.37 -6.29
C LYS A 279 -18.67 31.45 -7.15
N LEU A 280 -18.98 31.33 -8.44
CA LEU A 280 -18.21 30.51 -9.36
C LEU A 280 -16.74 30.99 -9.45
N PRO A 281 -15.73 30.16 -9.16
CA PRO A 281 -14.33 30.47 -9.40
C PRO A 281 -13.98 30.40 -10.89
N GLU A 282 -12.90 31.08 -11.30
CA GLU A 282 -12.22 30.73 -12.56
C GLU A 282 -11.54 29.36 -12.38
N PHE A 283 -11.64 28.47 -13.38
CA PHE A 283 -11.14 27.10 -13.25
C PHE A 283 -10.35 26.64 -14.47
N GLU A 284 -9.39 25.75 -14.25
CA GLU A 284 -8.53 25.19 -15.29
C GLU A 284 -8.54 23.65 -15.22
N VAL A 285 -8.93 23.01 -16.32
CA VAL A 285 -9.08 21.55 -16.42
C VAL A 285 -7.85 20.95 -17.09
N LYS A 286 -7.14 20.07 -16.39
CA LYS A 286 -5.99 19.33 -16.87
C LYS A 286 -6.31 17.83 -16.92
N ARG A 287 -6.06 17.19 -18.06
CA ARG A 287 -6.28 15.75 -18.28
C ARG A 287 -4.93 15.02 -18.32
N SER A 288 -4.88 13.84 -17.71
CA SER A 288 -3.77 12.90 -17.75
C SER A 288 -4.32 11.54 -18.16
N GLU A 289 -3.65 10.88 -19.11
CA GLU A 289 -4.04 9.55 -19.58
C GLU A 289 -3.30 8.43 -18.82
N THR A 290 -2.09 8.73 -18.33
CA THR A 290 -1.20 7.78 -17.65
C THR A 290 -0.58 8.40 -16.38
N PRO A 291 -1.17 8.19 -15.18
CA PRO A 291 -2.43 7.48 -14.91
C PRO A 291 -3.66 8.28 -15.38
N PRO A 292 -4.80 7.61 -15.61
CA PRO A 292 -6.06 8.26 -16.00
C PRO A 292 -6.58 9.13 -14.85
N ARG A 293 -6.43 10.46 -15.01
CA ARG A 293 -6.71 11.44 -13.96
C ARG A 293 -7.21 12.75 -14.55
N LEU A 294 -8.26 13.30 -13.94
CA LEU A 294 -8.68 14.68 -14.14
C LEU A 294 -8.17 15.53 -12.97
N THR A 295 -7.60 16.70 -13.27
CA THR A 295 -7.20 17.71 -12.29
C THR A 295 -7.94 19.00 -12.60
N LEU A 296 -8.61 19.56 -11.60
CA LEU A 296 -9.33 20.82 -11.69
C LEU A 296 -8.69 21.80 -10.72
N ASP A 297 -8.02 22.82 -11.27
CA ASP A 297 -7.42 23.91 -10.51
C ASP A 297 -8.41 25.08 -10.44
N LEU A 298 -9.01 25.29 -9.27
CA LEU A 298 -9.87 26.43 -8.98
C LEU A 298 -8.98 27.60 -8.55
N LYS A 299 -9.11 28.75 -9.24
CA LYS A 299 -8.31 29.96 -9.03
C LYS A 299 -9.10 30.99 -8.23
N GLN A 300 -8.38 31.79 -7.44
CA GLN A 300 -8.95 32.78 -6.53
C GLN A 300 -10.02 32.16 -5.62
N SER A 301 -9.73 30.96 -5.10
CA SER A 301 -10.67 30.17 -4.30
C SER A 301 -10.06 29.68 -2.99
N GLU A 302 -10.88 29.62 -1.96
CA GLU A 302 -10.50 29.16 -0.63
C GLU A 302 -11.45 28.07 -0.12
N LEU A 303 -10.87 27.08 0.55
CA LEU A 303 -11.54 25.98 1.21
C LEU A 303 -11.50 26.23 2.74
N PRO A 304 -12.63 26.20 3.46
CA PRO A 304 -12.64 26.34 4.91
C PRO A 304 -11.81 25.24 5.60
N PRO A 305 -11.17 25.53 6.74
CA PRO A 305 -10.44 24.51 7.51
C PRO A 305 -11.42 23.42 7.98
N GLY A 306 -11.14 22.17 7.63
CA GLY A 306 -12.03 21.03 7.87
C GLY A 306 -12.88 20.59 6.67
N ASN A 307 -12.89 21.35 5.57
CA ASN A 307 -13.64 20.99 4.35
C ASN A 307 -12.77 20.26 3.30
N GLU A 308 -11.54 19.87 3.65
CA GLU A 308 -10.74 18.96 2.82
C GLU A 308 -11.39 17.58 2.78
N LYS A 309 -11.60 17.04 1.59
CA LYS A 309 -12.52 15.92 1.38
C LYS A 309 -11.89 14.86 0.47
N VAL A 310 -11.77 13.64 1.00
CA VAL A 310 -11.41 12.45 0.22
C VAL A 310 -12.68 11.60 0.10
N ILE A 311 -13.05 11.24 -1.13
CA ILE A 311 -14.23 10.41 -1.41
C ILE A 311 -13.79 9.26 -2.32
N THR A 312 -14.10 8.04 -1.92
CA THR A 312 -14.00 6.83 -2.74
C THR A 312 -15.42 6.35 -2.98
N PRO A 313 -15.99 6.48 -4.20
CA PRO A 313 -17.32 5.97 -4.52
C PRO A 313 -17.31 4.44 -4.70
N ASP A 314 -18.47 3.83 -4.95
CA ASP A 314 -18.62 2.38 -5.10
C ASP A 314 -17.98 1.89 -6.43
N GLU A 315 -16.85 1.19 -6.35
CA GLU A 315 -16.08 0.70 -7.51
C GLU A 315 -16.90 -0.24 -8.43
N LEU A 316 -18.04 -0.78 -7.97
CA LEU A 316 -18.95 -1.59 -8.78
C LEU A 316 -19.87 -0.77 -9.70
N LYS A 317 -19.94 0.55 -9.52
CA LYS A 317 -20.90 1.43 -10.22
C LYS A 317 -20.26 2.65 -10.86
N THR A 318 -19.19 3.19 -10.28
CA THR A 318 -18.54 4.40 -10.79
C THR A 318 -17.42 4.12 -11.80
N VAL A 319 -17.07 5.13 -12.60
CA VAL A 319 -15.79 5.21 -13.31
C VAL A 319 -14.69 5.97 -12.54
N VAL A 320 -15.03 6.56 -11.40
CA VAL A 320 -14.16 7.41 -10.58
C VAL A 320 -13.56 6.62 -9.41
N LYS A 321 -12.26 6.30 -9.47
CA LYS A 321 -11.57 5.57 -8.39
C LYS A 321 -11.48 6.38 -7.10
N GLN A 322 -11.16 7.67 -7.17
CA GLN A 322 -10.98 8.50 -5.99
C GLN A 322 -11.12 9.99 -6.30
N LEU A 323 -11.76 10.75 -5.41
CA LEU A 323 -11.78 12.21 -5.41
C LEU A 323 -10.97 12.74 -4.23
N ARG A 324 -10.21 13.81 -4.43
CA ARG A 324 -9.46 14.53 -3.38
C ARG A 324 -9.56 16.04 -3.59
N LEU A 325 -10.23 16.73 -2.67
CA LEU A 325 -10.35 18.20 -2.64
C LEU A 325 -9.52 18.78 -1.49
N PHE A 326 -8.57 19.66 -1.82
CA PHE A 326 -7.64 20.26 -0.85
C PHE A 326 -7.18 21.67 -1.29
N GLN A 327 -6.65 22.46 -0.35
CA GLN A 327 -6.09 23.78 -0.65
C GLN A 327 -4.69 23.63 -1.27
N LEU A 328 -4.52 24.01 -2.55
CA LEU A 328 -3.26 23.89 -3.29
C LEU A 328 -2.27 25.01 -2.95
N ARG A 329 -2.77 26.24 -2.80
CA ARG A 329 -2.01 27.42 -2.36
C ARG A 329 -2.90 28.32 -1.52
N LYS A 330 -2.34 28.89 -0.46
CA LYS A 330 -2.97 29.92 0.37
C LYS A 330 -1.97 31.05 0.63
N THR A 331 -2.40 32.28 0.42
CA THR A 331 -1.58 33.49 0.46
C THR A 331 -2.32 34.55 1.28
N PRO A 332 -1.65 35.34 2.14
CA PRO A 332 -2.33 36.34 2.98
C PRO A 332 -3.18 37.36 2.20
N ASP A 333 -2.73 37.74 1.00
CA ASP A 333 -3.43 38.65 0.08
C ASP A 333 -4.65 38.03 -0.63
N GLY A 334 -4.84 36.71 -0.56
CA GLY A 334 -5.93 35.98 -1.22
C GLY A 334 -5.85 35.81 -2.74
N LYS A 335 -5.13 36.68 -3.45
CA LYS A 335 -5.05 36.73 -4.94
C LYS A 335 -4.55 35.44 -5.59
N ASP A 336 -3.66 34.73 -4.89
CA ASP A 336 -3.00 33.51 -5.32
C ASP A 336 -3.65 32.24 -4.73
N ASN A 337 -4.75 32.37 -3.99
CA ASN A 337 -5.43 31.24 -3.38
C ASN A 337 -5.98 30.31 -4.46
N SER A 338 -5.69 29.01 -4.36
CA SER A 338 -6.20 28.00 -5.26
C SER A 338 -6.55 26.71 -4.52
N VAL A 339 -7.68 26.12 -4.91
CA VAL A 339 -8.18 24.83 -4.43
C VAL A 339 -8.05 23.83 -5.58
N ARG A 340 -7.58 22.62 -5.29
CA ARG A 340 -7.43 21.57 -6.29
C ARG A 340 -8.39 20.43 -5.98
N LEU A 341 -9.16 20.04 -6.99
CA LEU A 341 -9.84 18.74 -7.04
C LEU A 341 -9.03 17.81 -7.95
N LEU A 342 -8.53 16.72 -7.38
CA LEU A 342 -8.05 15.56 -8.14
C LEU A 342 -9.18 14.53 -8.24
N VAL A 343 -9.38 14.01 -9.44
CA VAL A 343 -10.29 12.89 -9.72
C VAL A 343 -9.46 11.81 -10.42
N ASP A 344 -9.08 10.78 -9.67
CA ASP A 344 -8.47 9.57 -10.19
C ASP A 344 -9.56 8.67 -10.78
N LEU A 345 -9.37 8.18 -12.01
CA LEU A 345 -10.35 7.38 -12.74
C LEU A 345 -9.89 5.91 -12.84
N LEU A 346 -10.84 5.00 -13.03
CA LEU A 346 -10.54 3.59 -13.31
C LEU A 346 -10.05 3.39 -14.76
N LYS A 347 -10.54 4.21 -15.70
CA LYS A 347 -10.17 4.21 -17.12
C LYS A 347 -10.28 5.63 -17.71
N PRO A 348 -9.66 5.94 -18.88
CA PRO A 348 -9.82 7.23 -19.56
C PRO A 348 -11.27 7.44 -20.05
N THR A 349 -12.10 8.10 -19.25
CA THR A 349 -13.53 8.31 -19.56
C THR A 349 -13.81 9.73 -20.07
N LYS A 350 -14.65 9.83 -21.11
CA LYS A 350 -15.18 11.12 -21.60
C LYS A 350 -16.00 11.80 -20.51
N HIS A 351 -15.85 13.12 -20.40
CA HIS A 351 -16.59 13.92 -19.42
C HIS A 351 -16.93 15.32 -19.94
N GLU A 352 -18.05 15.83 -19.46
CA GLU A 352 -18.58 17.16 -19.74
C GLU A 352 -18.53 17.99 -18.45
N VAL A 353 -18.24 19.29 -18.57
CA VAL A 353 -18.21 20.22 -17.42
C VAL A 353 -19.32 21.25 -17.63
N LYS A 354 -20.31 21.26 -16.73
CA LYS A 354 -21.48 22.14 -16.76
C LYS A 354 -21.40 23.17 -15.64
N VAL A 355 -21.93 24.36 -15.91
CA VAL A 355 -21.91 25.52 -15.02
C VAL A 355 -23.34 26.03 -14.90
N GLU A 356 -23.97 25.79 -13.75
CA GLU A 356 -25.37 26.16 -13.51
C GLU A 356 -25.52 26.79 -12.14
N SER A 357 -26.15 27.97 -12.07
CA SER A 357 -26.60 28.62 -10.82
C SER A 357 -25.58 28.71 -9.67
N GLY A 358 -24.27 28.84 -10.00
CA GLY A 358 -23.18 28.93 -9.01
C GLY A 358 -22.61 27.57 -8.55
N GLN A 359 -23.04 26.48 -9.17
CA GLN A 359 -22.48 25.14 -9.01
C GLN A 359 -21.62 24.79 -10.23
N LEU A 360 -20.55 24.02 -10.00
CA LEU A 360 -19.68 23.48 -11.04
C LEU A 360 -19.81 21.97 -11.05
N THR A 361 -20.30 21.42 -12.16
CA THR A 361 -20.71 20.02 -12.29
C THR A 361 -19.82 19.31 -13.32
N ILE A 362 -19.35 18.10 -13.01
CA ILE A 362 -18.61 17.24 -13.94
C ILE A 362 -19.40 15.94 -14.12
N GLU A 363 -19.84 15.65 -15.33
CA GLU A 363 -20.49 14.38 -15.68
C GLU A 363 -19.51 13.45 -16.38
N PHE A 364 -19.44 12.19 -15.93
CA PHE A 364 -18.74 11.09 -16.59
C PHE A 364 -19.75 10.06 -17.08
N ASP A 365 -19.55 9.61 -18.31
CA ASP A 365 -20.47 8.69 -19.02
C ASP A 365 -20.10 7.22 -18.77
N HIS A 366 -21.06 6.40 -18.31
CA HIS A 366 -20.84 4.97 -18.09
C HIS A 366 -21.02 4.21 -19.41
N GLN A 367 -19.92 4.04 -20.13
CA GLN A 367 -19.88 3.16 -21.31
C GLN A 367 -20.36 1.74 -20.93
N LYS A 368 -21.57 1.39 -21.36
CA LYS A 368 -22.24 0.13 -21.00
C LYS A 368 -21.38 -1.06 -21.39
N ILE A 369 -21.03 -1.87 -20.40
CA ILE A 369 -20.38 -3.16 -20.57
C ILE A 369 -21.48 -4.17 -20.86
N PHE A 370 -21.32 -5.03 -21.87
CA PHE A 370 -22.28 -6.07 -22.20
C PHE A 370 -22.47 -7.04 -21.03
N THR A 371 -23.63 -6.99 -20.37
CA THR A 371 -24.01 -7.95 -19.34
C THR A 371 -24.74 -9.14 -19.96
N THR A 372 -24.14 -10.32 -19.89
CA THR A 372 -24.68 -11.59 -20.39
C THR A 372 -25.90 -12.06 -19.58
N SER A 373 -27.07 -11.47 -19.79
CA SER A 373 -28.31 -11.84 -19.09
C SER A 373 -29.61 -11.54 -19.84
N GLU A 374 -29.61 -11.57 -21.18
CA GLU A 374 -30.84 -11.36 -21.98
C GLU A 374 -30.95 -12.38 -23.12
N LEU A 375 -31.27 -13.62 -22.74
CA LEU A 375 -31.58 -14.73 -23.65
C LEU A 375 -32.86 -15.46 -23.19
N SER A 376 -33.95 -14.70 -23.12
CA SER A 376 -35.30 -15.19 -22.83
C SER A 376 -36.33 -14.34 -23.59
N SER A 377 -37.13 -15.00 -24.41
CA SER A 377 -38.32 -14.49 -25.12
C SER A 377 -39.19 -13.54 -24.28
N GLU A 378 -39.84 -12.51 -24.83
CA GLU A 378 -40.82 -12.62 -25.93
C GLU A 378 -41.12 -11.32 -26.72
N GLN A 379 -41.54 -11.52 -27.98
CA GLN A 379 -42.46 -10.69 -28.78
C GLN A 379 -42.05 -9.26 -29.19
N ALA A 380 -42.75 -8.73 -30.21
CA ALA A 380 -42.37 -7.54 -30.96
C ALA A 380 -43.53 -6.56 -31.09
N GLU A 381 -43.22 -5.27 -31.30
CA GLU A 381 -44.15 -4.29 -31.87
C GLU A 381 -43.42 -3.46 -32.94
N ILE A 382 -44.14 -3.06 -33.99
CA ILE A 382 -43.59 -2.43 -35.21
C ILE A 382 -44.21 -1.03 -35.36
N VAL A 383 -43.37 -0.02 -35.58
CA VAL A 383 -43.80 1.28 -36.15
C VAL A 383 -42.75 1.71 -37.20
N GLU A 384 -43.23 2.23 -38.32
CA GLU A 384 -42.44 2.38 -39.57
C GLU A 384 -42.05 3.84 -39.89
N VAL A 385 -40.89 4.02 -40.57
CA VAL A 385 -40.70 4.89 -41.78
C VAL A 385 -40.85 6.44 -41.61
N PRO A 386 -40.11 7.32 -42.36
CA PRO A 386 -39.51 7.13 -43.68
C PRO A 386 -38.03 7.54 -43.90
N LEU A 387 -37.54 7.17 -45.08
CA LEU A 387 -36.28 7.59 -45.73
C LEU A 387 -36.30 9.06 -46.18
N THR A 388 -35.11 9.65 -46.42
CA THR A 388 -34.75 10.22 -47.75
C THR A 388 -33.25 10.54 -47.89
N THR A 389 -32.66 10.20 -49.05
CA THR A 389 -31.49 10.81 -49.77
C THR A 389 -30.42 11.57 -48.96
N GLY A 390 -29.11 11.26 -49.02
CA GLY A 390 -28.24 11.03 -50.20
C GLY A 390 -27.35 12.28 -50.46
N ILE A 391 -26.08 12.26 -50.91
CA ILE A 391 -25.24 11.26 -51.60
C ILE A 391 -23.72 11.54 -51.31
N GLU A 392 -22.90 10.49 -51.19
CA GLU A 392 -21.40 10.44 -51.30
C GLU A 392 -20.52 11.27 -50.31
N GLN A 393 -19.23 10.94 -50.07
CA GLN A 393 -18.32 9.96 -50.70
C GLN A 393 -17.38 9.26 -49.67
N ALA A 394 -16.73 8.17 -50.09
CA ALA A 394 -16.07 7.15 -49.24
C ALA A 394 -14.71 7.52 -48.59
N VAL A 395 -14.24 6.69 -47.64
CA VAL A 395 -12.98 5.89 -47.75
C VAL A 395 -12.73 5.02 -46.49
N LYS A 396 -12.59 3.68 -46.69
CA LYS A 396 -11.91 2.65 -45.85
C LYS A 396 -12.41 2.37 -44.40
N GLU A 397 -12.23 1.16 -43.83
CA GLU A 397 -12.07 -0.23 -44.36
C GLU A 397 -12.15 -1.19 -43.15
N ASP A 398 -13.14 -2.07 -43.08
CA ASP A 398 -13.24 -3.06 -42.00
C ASP A 398 -12.46 -4.34 -42.33
N VAL A 399 -11.78 -4.92 -41.34
CA VAL A 399 -11.13 -6.23 -41.42
C VAL A 399 -11.46 -7.02 -40.15
N GLU A 400 -12.45 -7.89 -40.24
CA GLU A 400 -12.72 -8.91 -39.23
C GLU A 400 -12.23 -10.26 -39.76
N MET A 401 -11.31 -10.92 -39.04
CA MET A 401 -10.70 -12.17 -39.46
C MET A 401 -11.48 -13.38 -38.97
N THR A 402 -12.07 -14.15 -39.89
CA THR A 402 -12.47 -15.54 -39.64
C THR A 402 -11.48 -16.49 -40.31
N GLU A 403 -10.51 -16.99 -39.55
CA GLU A 403 -9.62 -18.08 -39.98
C GLU A 403 -10.35 -19.42 -39.89
N GLU A 404 -11.21 -19.71 -40.87
CA GLU A 404 -11.60 -21.10 -41.15
C GLU A 404 -10.48 -21.82 -41.93
N ALA A 405 -10.41 -23.14 -41.75
CA ALA A 405 -9.27 -24.01 -42.08
C ALA A 405 -8.60 -23.75 -43.43
N GLU A 406 -7.25 -23.74 -43.43
CA GLU A 406 -6.38 -23.71 -44.61
C GLU A 406 -6.53 -25.00 -45.44
N PHE A 407 -7.63 -25.09 -46.19
CA PHE A 407 -7.78 -26.09 -47.24
C PHE A 407 -6.88 -25.70 -48.41
N ALA A 408 -6.02 -26.62 -48.85
CA ALA A 408 -4.94 -26.32 -49.79
C ALA A 408 -5.49 -25.70 -51.08
N ALA A 409 -4.93 -24.54 -51.47
CA ALA A 409 -5.46 -23.66 -52.51
C ALA A 409 -5.84 -24.41 -53.81
N GLU A 410 -7.15 -24.52 -54.05
CA GLU A 410 -7.68 -25.07 -55.29
C GLU A 410 -7.37 -24.12 -56.46
N PRO A 411 -6.90 -24.61 -57.61
CA PRO A 411 -6.86 -23.78 -58.81
C PRO A 411 -8.30 -23.45 -59.20
N SER A 412 -8.64 -22.16 -59.15
CA SER A 412 -10.00 -21.69 -59.43
C SER A 412 -10.41 -21.95 -60.89
N ILE A 413 -11.00 -23.12 -61.14
CA ILE A 413 -11.60 -23.50 -62.42
C ILE A 413 -12.78 -22.56 -62.67
N ARG A 414 -12.60 -21.62 -63.60
CA ARG A 414 -13.64 -20.67 -63.96
C ARG A 414 -14.65 -21.35 -64.87
N THR A 415 -15.74 -21.80 -64.25
CA THR A 415 -17.02 -21.85 -64.96
C THR A 415 -17.33 -20.42 -65.45
N PRO A 416 -17.77 -20.26 -66.71
CA PRO A 416 -17.89 -18.94 -67.32
C PRO A 416 -19.02 -18.16 -66.65
N LYS A 417 -18.74 -16.92 -66.22
CA LYS A 417 -19.43 -16.26 -65.10
C LYS A 417 -20.95 -16.29 -65.20
N THR A 418 -21.63 -16.79 -64.16
CA THR A 418 -23.07 -16.51 -63.94
C THR A 418 -23.26 -15.01 -63.69
N ASP A 419 -24.45 -14.47 -63.96
CA ASP A 419 -24.62 -13.04 -64.27
C ASP A 419 -24.51 -12.07 -63.09
N GLU A 420 -24.22 -12.56 -61.87
CA GLU A 420 -24.14 -11.75 -60.65
C GLU A 420 -22.69 -11.28 -60.30
N GLU A 421 -21.64 -11.80 -60.95
CA GLU A 421 -20.22 -11.42 -60.67
C GLU A 421 -19.44 -10.81 -61.86
N GLN A 422 -20.13 -10.12 -62.79
CA GLN A 422 -19.53 -9.70 -64.06
C GLN A 422 -18.83 -8.31 -64.07
N GLN A 423 -17.83 -8.12 -63.20
CA GLN A 423 -16.73 -7.21 -63.55
C GLN A 423 -15.81 -7.91 -64.57
N TYR A 424 -15.84 -7.43 -65.83
CA TYR A 424 -14.87 -7.75 -66.87
C TYR A 424 -13.77 -6.69 -66.91
N LYS A 425 -12.51 -7.10 -67.11
CA LYS A 425 -11.31 -6.25 -66.98
C LYS A 425 -10.31 -6.42 -68.12
N GLY A 426 -10.60 -7.27 -69.10
CA GLY A 426 -9.76 -7.46 -70.28
C GLY A 426 -9.71 -6.23 -71.18
N GLN A 427 -8.62 -6.11 -71.95
CA GLN A 427 -8.52 -5.12 -73.02
C GLN A 427 -9.67 -5.27 -74.01
N LEU A 428 -10.22 -4.14 -74.46
CA LEU A 428 -11.33 -4.10 -75.42
C LEU A 428 -10.86 -4.58 -76.80
N ILE A 429 -11.61 -5.51 -77.39
CA ILE A 429 -11.38 -6.09 -78.72
C ILE A 429 -12.64 -5.96 -79.59
N SER A 430 -12.41 -5.98 -80.91
CA SER A 430 -13.47 -6.14 -81.91
C SER A 430 -13.07 -7.30 -82.81
N ILE A 431 -13.89 -8.37 -82.85
CA ILE A 431 -13.63 -9.60 -83.60
C ILE A 431 -14.87 -10.02 -84.37
N HIS A 432 -14.67 -10.54 -85.58
CA HIS A 432 -15.73 -11.00 -86.46
C HIS A 432 -15.33 -12.31 -87.13
N PHE A 433 -16.02 -13.37 -86.75
CA PHE A 433 -15.81 -14.73 -87.24
C PHE A 433 -17.12 -15.29 -87.79
N GLN A 434 -17.03 -15.99 -88.92
CA GLN A 434 -18.15 -16.69 -89.56
C GLN A 434 -17.70 -18.12 -89.85
N GLU A 435 -18.36 -19.09 -89.22
CA GLU A 435 -18.04 -20.53 -89.30
C GLU A 435 -16.57 -20.89 -88.99
N ALA A 436 -15.86 -20.06 -88.22
CA ALA A 436 -14.48 -20.33 -87.79
C ALA A 436 -14.41 -21.53 -86.83
N ASP A 437 -13.25 -22.17 -86.69
CA ASP A 437 -13.05 -23.16 -85.63
C ASP A 437 -12.97 -22.47 -84.26
N VAL A 438 -13.43 -23.15 -83.21
CA VAL A 438 -13.29 -22.66 -81.83
C VAL A 438 -11.81 -22.44 -81.49
N LEU A 439 -10.92 -23.30 -81.98
CA LEU A 439 -9.48 -23.23 -81.68
C LEU A 439 -8.84 -21.95 -82.25
N ASP A 440 -9.18 -21.59 -83.50
CA ASP A 440 -8.70 -20.36 -84.14
C ASP A 440 -9.12 -19.10 -83.35
N VAL A 441 -10.38 -19.08 -82.89
CA VAL A 441 -10.95 -17.97 -82.11
C VAL A 441 -10.30 -17.88 -80.72
N LEU A 442 -10.09 -19.02 -80.05
CA LEU A 442 -9.40 -19.08 -78.76
C LEU A 442 -7.93 -18.65 -78.88
N GLN A 443 -7.24 -19.00 -79.97
CA GLN A 443 -5.85 -18.56 -80.19
C GLN A 443 -5.77 -17.04 -80.34
N VAL A 444 -6.65 -16.42 -81.13
CA VAL A 444 -6.69 -14.94 -81.27
C VAL A 444 -6.99 -14.25 -79.94
N ILE A 445 -7.86 -14.82 -79.09
CA ILE A 445 -8.13 -14.29 -77.75
C ILE A 445 -6.92 -14.47 -76.82
N ALA A 446 -6.20 -15.58 -76.92
CA ALA A 446 -4.97 -15.83 -76.15
C ALA A 446 -3.83 -14.87 -76.55
N GLU A 447 -3.62 -14.65 -77.85
CA GLU A 447 -2.62 -13.72 -78.38
C GLU A 447 -2.87 -12.27 -77.94
N VAL A 448 -4.13 -11.82 -77.90
CA VAL A 448 -4.47 -10.46 -77.45
C VAL A 448 -4.52 -10.32 -75.92
N SER A 449 -4.77 -11.40 -75.17
CA SER A 449 -4.68 -11.40 -73.70
C SER A 449 -3.26 -11.59 -73.17
N GLY A 450 -2.32 -12.06 -74.00
CA GLY A 450 -0.93 -12.35 -73.62
C GLY A 450 -0.74 -13.68 -72.87
N LEU A 451 -1.78 -14.52 -72.82
CA LEU A 451 -1.81 -15.78 -72.07
C LEU A 451 -1.41 -16.97 -72.95
N ASN A 452 -0.75 -17.97 -72.38
CA ASN A 452 -0.35 -19.18 -73.11
C ASN A 452 -1.53 -20.16 -73.21
N LEU A 453 -2.06 -20.37 -74.40
CA LEU A 453 -3.19 -21.28 -74.63
C LEU A 453 -2.75 -22.76 -74.59
N VAL A 454 -3.42 -23.56 -73.76
CA VAL A 454 -3.28 -25.03 -73.72
C VAL A 454 -4.64 -25.66 -73.98
N VAL A 455 -4.82 -26.29 -75.14
CA VAL A 455 -6.10 -26.87 -75.57
C VAL A 455 -6.10 -28.39 -75.37
N HIS A 456 -7.11 -28.92 -74.68
CA HIS A 456 -7.32 -30.36 -74.58
C HIS A 456 -7.83 -30.95 -75.92
N PRO A 457 -7.36 -32.14 -76.39
CA PRO A 457 -7.75 -32.72 -77.69
C PRO A 457 -9.24 -32.98 -77.93
N GLY A 458 -10.09 -32.84 -76.90
CA GLY A 458 -11.55 -32.92 -77.01
C GLY A 458 -12.24 -31.59 -77.39
N VAL A 459 -11.51 -30.48 -77.51
CA VAL A 459 -12.09 -29.19 -77.94
C VAL A 459 -12.31 -29.21 -79.45
N SER A 460 -13.56 -29.07 -79.88
CA SER A 460 -13.95 -28.94 -81.29
C SER A 460 -15.32 -28.25 -81.38
N GLY A 461 -15.54 -27.48 -82.45
CA GLY A 461 -16.80 -26.76 -82.67
C GLY A 461 -16.66 -25.72 -83.78
N LYS A 462 -17.74 -25.01 -84.08
CA LYS A 462 -17.73 -23.86 -85.01
C LYS A 462 -18.41 -22.65 -84.39
N VAL A 463 -17.82 -21.47 -84.63
CA VAL A 463 -18.24 -20.21 -84.03
C VAL A 463 -18.53 -19.18 -85.11
N THR A 464 -19.74 -18.60 -85.05
CA THR A 464 -20.13 -17.41 -85.81
C THR A 464 -20.48 -16.33 -84.80
N VAL A 465 -19.59 -15.36 -84.64
CA VAL A 465 -19.62 -14.35 -83.57
C VAL A 465 -19.14 -13.00 -84.12
N HIS A 466 -19.85 -11.92 -83.79
CA HIS A 466 -19.48 -10.55 -84.10
C HIS A 466 -19.51 -9.73 -82.81
N LEU A 467 -18.33 -9.41 -82.28
CA LEU A 467 -18.14 -8.59 -81.09
C LEU A 467 -17.46 -7.28 -81.48
N ASN A 468 -17.92 -6.17 -80.92
CA ASN A 468 -17.37 -4.85 -81.20
C ASN A 468 -17.14 -4.09 -79.88
N ASN A 469 -15.89 -3.73 -79.60
CA ASN A 469 -15.46 -3.00 -78.42
C ASN A 469 -15.91 -3.68 -77.10
N ILE A 470 -15.62 -4.98 -76.99
CA ILE A 470 -15.97 -5.85 -75.86
C ILE A 470 -14.68 -6.35 -75.19
N PRO A 471 -14.58 -6.41 -73.85
CA PRO A 471 -13.42 -6.97 -73.15
C PRO A 471 -13.09 -8.40 -73.61
N TRP A 472 -11.81 -8.74 -73.80
CA TRP A 472 -11.42 -10.08 -74.26
C TRP A 472 -11.85 -11.22 -73.32
N ASP A 473 -11.97 -10.95 -72.02
CA ASP A 473 -12.43 -11.91 -71.01
C ASP A 473 -13.95 -12.15 -71.12
N GLN A 474 -14.73 -11.13 -71.48
CA GLN A 474 -16.14 -11.29 -71.85
C GLN A 474 -16.30 -12.04 -73.18
N ALA A 475 -15.44 -11.77 -74.17
CA ALA A 475 -15.42 -12.49 -75.44
C ALA A 475 -15.10 -13.98 -75.26
N LEU A 476 -14.14 -14.30 -74.38
CA LEU A 476 -13.78 -15.65 -73.99
C LEU A 476 -14.97 -16.40 -73.37
N ASP A 477 -15.60 -15.81 -72.34
CA ASP A 477 -16.76 -16.41 -71.66
C ASP A 477 -17.90 -16.75 -72.64
N ILE A 478 -18.17 -15.88 -73.62
CA ILE A 478 -19.20 -16.13 -74.66
C ILE A 478 -18.82 -17.33 -75.54
N VAL A 479 -17.59 -17.39 -76.03
CA VAL A 479 -17.10 -18.48 -76.90
C VAL A 479 -17.09 -19.83 -76.16
N LEU A 480 -16.72 -19.83 -74.88
CA LEU A 480 -16.76 -21.02 -74.02
C LEU A 480 -18.19 -21.48 -73.72
N LYS A 481 -19.09 -20.56 -73.34
CA LYS A 481 -20.52 -20.84 -73.09
C LYS A 481 -21.20 -21.45 -74.33
N MET A 482 -20.90 -20.96 -75.54
CA MET A 482 -21.48 -21.47 -76.78
C MET A 482 -21.12 -22.94 -77.10
N ASN A 483 -20.01 -23.47 -76.57
CA ASN A 483 -19.47 -24.78 -76.95
C ASN A 483 -19.39 -25.77 -75.77
N ASN A 484 -19.96 -25.45 -74.60
CA ASN A 484 -19.85 -26.24 -73.35
C ASN A 484 -18.39 -26.52 -72.94
N LEU A 485 -17.55 -25.49 -73.09
CA LEU A 485 -16.15 -25.50 -72.69
C LEU A 485 -15.99 -24.76 -71.35
N SER A 486 -14.87 -25.00 -70.69
CA SER A 486 -14.48 -24.27 -69.47
C SER A 486 -13.00 -23.97 -69.49
N VAL A 487 -12.57 -23.07 -68.60
CA VAL A 487 -11.19 -22.59 -68.55
C VAL A 487 -10.63 -22.67 -67.13
N GLU A 488 -9.46 -23.27 -67.00
CA GLU A 488 -8.63 -23.25 -65.80
C GLU A 488 -7.46 -22.27 -66.08
N ILE A 489 -7.31 -21.23 -65.25
CA ILE A 489 -6.29 -20.19 -65.44
C ILE A 489 -5.22 -20.37 -64.37
N GLU A 490 -4.17 -21.13 -64.71
CA GLU A 490 -3.02 -21.35 -63.83
C GLU A 490 -1.93 -20.30 -64.14
N GLY A 491 -2.04 -19.15 -63.49
CA GLY A 491 -1.10 -18.04 -63.61
C GLY A 491 -1.08 -17.41 -65.01
N ASN A 492 -0.11 -17.80 -65.84
CA ASN A 492 0.06 -17.31 -67.22
C ASN A 492 -0.34 -18.34 -68.29
N ILE A 493 -1.05 -19.40 -67.89
CA ILE A 493 -1.54 -20.47 -68.76
C ILE A 493 -3.07 -20.46 -68.75
N LEU A 494 -3.66 -20.46 -69.94
CA LEU A 494 -5.09 -20.52 -70.20
C LEU A 494 -5.41 -21.92 -70.72
N ARG A 495 -5.84 -22.82 -69.83
CA ARG A 495 -6.12 -24.23 -70.13
C ARG A 495 -7.60 -24.40 -70.50
N VAL A 496 -7.89 -24.80 -71.74
CA VAL A 496 -9.27 -25.01 -72.22
C VAL A 496 -9.56 -26.49 -72.46
N ALA A 497 -10.67 -26.97 -71.89
CA ALA A 497 -11.20 -28.30 -72.13
C ALA A 497 -12.73 -28.31 -72.08
N GLN A 498 -13.35 -29.45 -72.38
CA GLN A 498 -14.76 -29.70 -72.07
C GLN A 498 -14.95 -29.70 -70.53
N SER A 499 -16.05 -29.14 -70.04
CA SER A 499 -16.34 -29.06 -68.59
C SER A 499 -16.31 -30.43 -67.89
N THR A 500 -16.66 -31.50 -68.61
CA THR A 500 -16.65 -32.89 -68.17
C THR A 500 -15.26 -33.41 -67.78
N ILE A 501 -14.19 -32.95 -68.45
CA ILE A 501 -12.81 -33.37 -68.16
C ILE A 501 -12.34 -32.75 -66.83
N PHE A 502 -12.57 -31.45 -66.64
CA PHE A 502 -12.28 -30.77 -65.37
C PHE A 502 -13.04 -31.39 -64.20
N GLN A 503 -14.34 -31.70 -64.37
CA GLN A 503 -15.13 -32.38 -63.34
C GLN A 503 -14.56 -33.76 -62.96
N GLN A 504 -14.05 -34.52 -63.93
CA GLN A 504 -13.39 -35.80 -63.66
C GLN A 504 -12.03 -35.63 -62.96
N GLU A 505 -11.24 -34.62 -63.33
CA GLU A 505 -9.99 -34.30 -62.64
C GLU A 505 -10.21 -33.82 -61.19
N ILE A 506 -11.21 -32.97 -60.92
CA ILE A 506 -11.56 -32.53 -59.57
C ILE A 506 -11.87 -33.75 -58.69
N VAL A 507 -12.77 -34.63 -59.15
CA VAL A 507 -13.16 -35.84 -58.38
C VAL A 507 -11.95 -36.74 -58.12
N GLN A 508 -11.02 -36.86 -59.06
CA GLN A 508 -9.76 -37.60 -58.84
C GLN A 508 -8.82 -36.91 -57.84
N ARG A 509 -8.67 -35.58 -57.89
CA ARG A 509 -7.84 -34.82 -56.92
C ARG A 509 -8.40 -34.91 -55.50
N VAL A 510 -9.71 -34.73 -55.34
CA VAL A 510 -10.41 -34.83 -54.03
C VAL A 510 -10.31 -36.24 -53.46
N GLU A 511 -10.53 -37.27 -54.27
CA GLU A 511 -10.38 -38.67 -53.83
C GLU A 511 -8.93 -39.02 -53.45
N GLN A 512 -7.93 -38.49 -54.17
CA GLN A 512 -6.51 -38.63 -53.80
C GLN A 512 -6.17 -37.93 -52.48
N GLN A 513 -6.64 -36.70 -52.27
CA GLN A 513 -6.47 -35.99 -51.00
C GLN A 513 -7.14 -36.75 -49.85
N ARG A 514 -8.36 -37.23 -50.06
CA ARG A 514 -9.10 -38.06 -49.10
C ARG A 514 -8.32 -39.32 -48.72
N GLN A 515 -7.81 -40.07 -49.70
CA GLN A 515 -7.01 -41.27 -49.45
C GLN A 515 -5.70 -40.96 -48.70
N GLN A 516 -5.07 -39.80 -48.92
CA GLN A 516 -3.91 -39.36 -48.15
C GLN A 516 -4.28 -39.04 -46.68
N ILE A 517 -5.42 -38.40 -46.45
CA ILE A 517 -5.93 -38.11 -45.10
C ILE A 517 -6.31 -39.41 -44.36
N GLU A 518 -7.02 -40.33 -45.02
CA GLU A 518 -7.41 -41.62 -44.44
C GLU A 518 -6.18 -42.50 -44.17
N ALA A 519 -5.21 -42.58 -45.08
CA ALA A 519 -3.95 -43.29 -44.85
C ALA A 519 -3.14 -42.69 -43.68
N ARG A 520 -3.13 -41.35 -43.56
CA ARG A 520 -2.49 -40.67 -42.43
C ARG A 520 -3.19 -40.98 -41.10
N LYS A 521 -4.52 -40.93 -41.05
CA LYS A 521 -5.29 -41.32 -39.85
C LYS A 521 -5.00 -42.76 -39.43
N VAL A 522 -5.09 -43.70 -40.38
CA VAL A 522 -4.79 -45.12 -40.12
C VAL A 522 -3.35 -45.30 -39.62
N GLN A 523 -2.39 -44.51 -40.10
CA GLN A 523 -1.02 -44.56 -39.56
C GLN A 523 -0.92 -43.98 -38.14
N GLU A 524 -1.57 -42.85 -37.85
CA GLU A 524 -1.67 -42.25 -36.50
C GLU A 524 -2.42 -43.18 -35.50
N GLU A 525 -3.38 -43.99 -35.96
CA GLU A 525 -4.05 -45.05 -35.19
C GLU A 525 -3.16 -46.29 -34.94
N LEU A 526 -2.36 -46.69 -35.94
CA LEU A 526 -1.46 -47.85 -35.86
C LEU A 526 -0.21 -47.59 -35.00
N GLU A 527 0.06 -46.35 -34.59
CA GLU A 527 1.13 -46.07 -33.63
C GLU A 527 0.88 -46.78 -32.30
N ALA A 528 1.93 -47.44 -31.81
CA ALA A 528 1.93 -48.15 -30.53
C ALA A 528 2.02 -47.18 -29.36
N LEU A 529 1.25 -47.43 -28.30
CA LEU A 529 1.35 -46.69 -27.06
C LEU A 529 2.51 -47.23 -26.23
N GLU A 530 3.50 -46.39 -25.95
CA GLU A 530 4.57 -46.67 -24.98
C GLU A 530 4.11 -46.31 -23.56
N THR A 531 4.69 -46.93 -22.53
CA THR A 531 4.53 -46.50 -21.14
C THR A 531 5.84 -45.96 -20.59
N ARG A 532 5.79 -44.83 -19.88
CA ARG A 532 6.95 -44.21 -19.22
C ARG A 532 6.62 -43.73 -17.82
N LEU A 533 7.63 -43.75 -16.97
CA LEU A 533 7.59 -43.32 -15.58
C LEU A 533 8.47 -42.06 -15.45
N ILE A 534 7.92 -40.97 -14.93
CA ILE A 534 8.65 -39.73 -14.67
C ILE A 534 8.46 -39.34 -13.19
N THR A 535 9.55 -39.30 -12.43
CA THR A 535 9.57 -38.90 -11.01
C THR A 535 9.64 -37.38 -10.87
N ILE A 536 8.71 -36.79 -10.14
CA ILE A 536 8.62 -35.35 -9.85
C ILE A 536 9.30 -35.06 -8.50
N ASN A 537 10.07 -33.97 -8.42
CA ASN A 537 10.98 -33.69 -7.29
C ASN A 537 10.51 -32.53 -6.41
N PHE A 538 9.82 -31.54 -6.97
CA PHE A 538 9.50 -30.27 -6.31
C PHE A 538 8.03 -29.88 -6.45
N ALA A 539 7.45 -30.05 -7.64
CA ALA A 539 6.05 -29.70 -7.92
C ALA A 539 5.05 -30.82 -7.53
N GLU A 540 3.77 -30.48 -7.31
CA GLU A 540 2.75 -31.49 -7.05
C GLU A 540 2.32 -32.18 -8.37
N PRO A 541 2.46 -33.52 -8.51
CA PRO A 541 2.19 -34.21 -9.77
C PRO A 541 0.76 -33.99 -10.31
N GLN A 542 -0.22 -33.89 -9.41
CA GLN A 542 -1.64 -33.65 -9.71
C GLN A 542 -1.84 -32.33 -10.48
N SER A 543 -1.13 -31.26 -10.09
CA SER A 543 -1.17 -29.96 -10.77
C SER A 543 -0.60 -30.04 -12.19
N ILE A 544 0.51 -30.78 -12.36
CA ILE A 544 1.17 -31.00 -13.65
C ILE A 544 0.23 -31.76 -14.60
N VAL A 545 -0.48 -32.78 -14.12
CA VAL A 545 -1.45 -33.54 -14.93
C VAL A 545 -2.60 -32.65 -15.42
N GLY A 546 -3.06 -31.68 -14.61
CA GLY A 546 -4.03 -30.68 -15.04
C GLY A 546 -3.52 -29.86 -16.24
N ILE A 547 -2.32 -29.30 -16.12
CA ILE A 547 -1.66 -28.48 -17.16
C ILE A 547 -1.45 -29.30 -18.45
N ILE A 548 -0.94 -30.53 -18.34
CA ILE A 548 -0.74 -31.42 -19.49
C ILE A 548 -2.06 -31.69 -20.22
N ASN A 549 -3.11 -32.05 -19.48
CA ASN A 549 -4.41 -32.36 -20.08
C ASN A 549 -5.01 -31.12 -20.78
N GLN A 550 -4.86 -29.92 -20.21
CA GLN A 550 -5.29 -28.67 -20.84
C GLN A 550 -4.51 -28.36 -22.14
N TYR A 551 -3.18 -28.52 -22.14
CA TYR A 551 -2.33 -28.32 -23.31
C TYR A 551 -2.75 -29.21 -24.49
N PHE A 552 -2.99 -30.50 -24.23
CA PHE A 552 -3.46 -31.41 -25.25
C PHE A 552 -4.89 -31.10 -25.70
N GLN A 553 -5.82 -30.78 -24.79
CA GLN A 553 -7.20 -30.37 -25.15
C GLN A 553 -7.25 -29.17 -26.10
N GLY A 554 -6.45 -28.13 -25.85
CA GLY A 554 -6.36 -26.96 -26.74
C GLY A 554 -5.85 -27.31 -28.15
N THR A 555 -4.85 -28.20 -28.22
CA THR A 555 -4.28 -28.68 -29.50
C THR A 555 -5.29 -29.48 -30.34
N PHE A 556 -6.15 -30.27 -29.69
CA PHE A 556 -7.20 -31.03 -30.39
C PHE A 556 -8.38 -30.14 -30.84
N ALA A 557 -8.71 -29.10 -30.08
CA ALA A 557 -9.78 -28.16 -30.44
C ALA A 557 -9.50 -27.41 -31.75
N GLN A 558 -8.27 -26.95 -31.98
CA GLN A 558 -7.89 -26.20 -33.19
C GLN A 558 -7.78 -27.05 -34.46
N THR A 559 -7.62 -28.37 -34.34
CA THR A 559 -7.32 -29.25 -35.48
C THR A 559 -8.54 -30.01 -36.03
N GLY A 560 -9.74 -29.73 -35.51
CA GLY A 560 -10.97 -30.48 -35.83
C GLY A 560 -10.93 -31.96 -35.40
N ARG A 561 -9.83 -32.40 -34.78
CA ARG A 561 -9.63 -33.77 -34.30
C ARG A 561 -10.38 -33.97 -32.98
N GLN A 562 -11.70 -34.14 -33.07
CA GLN A 562 -12.58 -34.46 -31.93
C GLN A 562 -12.40 -35.90 -31.42
N GLU A 563 -11.20 -36.47 -31.58
CA GLU A 563 -10.87 -37.84 -31.20
C GLU A 563 -10.10 -37.82 -29.88
N GLN A 564 -10.57 -38.61 -28.92
CA GLN A 564 -10.05 -38.62 -27.57
C GLN A 564 -8.60 -39.12 -27.56
N ARG A 565 -7.70 -38.37 -26.91
CA ARG A 565 -6.31 -38.76 -26.67
C ARG A 565 -6.25 -40.22 -26.22
N ARG A 566 -5.70 -41.10 -27.06
CA ARG A 566 -5.58 -42.56 -26.81
C ARG A 566 -4.74 -42.86 -25.55
N GLY A 567 -3.86 -41.93 -25.18
CA GLY A 567 -3.01 -42.03 -24.01
C GLY A 567 -3.66 -41.60 -22.69
N THR A 568 -3.22 -42.23 -21.60
CA THR A 568 -3.64 -41.94 -20.22
C THR A 568 -2.45 -41.45 -19.38
N ILE A 569 -2.73 -40.65 -18.35
CA ILE A 569 -1.75 -40.30 -17.32
C ILE A 569 -2.37 -40.60 -15.95
N THR A 570 -1.63 -41.31 -15.11
CA THR A 570 -1.99 -41.61 -13.72
C THR A 570 -0.84 -41.23 -12.79
N VAL A 571 -1.15 -41.02 -11.51
CA VAL A 571 -0.20 -40.54 -10.50
C VAL A 571 -0.02 -41.60 -9.40
N ASP A 572 1.20 -42.04 -9.14
CA ASP A 572 1.53 -42.70 -7.87
C ASP A 572 1.96 -41.63 -6.85
N ASP A 573 1.00 -41.16 -6.05
CA ASP A 573 1.22 -40.10 -5.06
C ASP A 573 2.25 -40.50 -3.97
N ARG A 574 2.44 -41.79 -3.72
CA ARG A 574 3.40 -42.32 -2.74
C ARG A 574 4.84 -42.23 -3.24
N THR A 575 5.07 -42.20 -4.55
CA THR A 575 6.42 -42.01 -5.15
C THR A 575 6.59 -40.70 -5.88
N LYS A 576 5.52 -39.88 -5.96
CA LYS A 576 5.42 -38.69 -6.83
C LYS A 576 5.82 -38.99 -8.28
N THR A 577 5.40 -40.15 -8.79
CA THR A 577 5.68 -40.59 -10.16
C THR A 577 4.46 -40.39 -11.05
N LEU A 578 4.65 -39.74 -12.20
CA LEU A 578 3.71 -39.76 -13.32
C LEU A 578 3.90 -41.06 -14.12
N ILE A 579 2.84 -41.84 -14.23
CA ILE A 579 2.76 -43.02 -15.09
C ILE A 579 2.00 -42.60 -16.35
N ILE A 580 2.74 -42.39 -17.43
CA ILE A 580 2.22 -41.90 -18.71
C ILE A 580 2.19 -43.08 -19.69
N GLN A 581 1.07 -43.25 -20.40
CA GLN A 581 0.96 -44.18 -21.52
C GLN A 581 0.44 -43.39 -22.73
N ASP A 582 1.22 -43.26 -23.81
CA ASP A 582 0.87 -42.45 -24.99
C ASP A 582 1.74 -42.81 -26.22
N THR A 583 1.56 -42.16 -27.36
CA THR A 583 2.50 -42.28 -28.49
C THR A 583 3.87 -41.68 -28.15
N ALA A 584 4.93 -42.20 -28.77
CA ALA A 584 6.30 -41.80 -28.48
C ALA A 584 6.58 -40.29 -28.70
N GLU A 585 5.84 -39.62 -29.59
CA GLU A 585 5.93 -38.16 -29.79
C GLU A 585 5.27 -37.39 -28.64
N ASN A 586 4.08 -37.80 -28.20
CA ASN A 586 3.37 -37.17 -27.08
C ASN A 586 4.15 -37.30 -25.77
N ILE A 587 4.79 -38.44 -25.52
CA ILE A 587 5.61 -38.63 -24.31
C ILE A 587 6.79 -37.64 -24.29
N ARG A 588 7.47 -37.39 -25.42
CA ARG A 588 8.57 -36.40 -25.47
C ARG A 588 8.11 -34.97 -25.16
N LYS A 589 6.94 -34.57 -25.67
CA LYS A 589 6.32 -33.28 -25.34
C LYS A 589 5.99 -33.19 -23.85
N ILE A 590 5.53 -34.28 -23.24
CA ILE A 590 5.27 -34.36 -21.80
C ILE A 590 6.58 -34.29 -21.00
N GLU A 591 7.63 -34.99 -21.41
CA GLU A 591 8.97 -34.92 -20.79
C GLU A 591 9.50 -33.48 -20.76
N GLU A 592 9.37 -32.74 -21.87
CA GLU A 592 9.77 -31.32 -21.98
C GLU A 592 8.94 -30.38 -21.09
N ILE A 593 7.61 -30.55 -21.06
CA ILE A 593 6.71 -29.80 -20.18
C ILE A 593 7.04 -30.09 -18.70
N VAL A 594 7.21 -31.36 -18.32
CA VAL A 594 7.55 -31.77 -16.95
C VAL A 594 8.91 -31.22 -16.53
N ALA A 595 9.93 -31.32 -17.37
CA ALA A 595 11.26 -30.76 -17.09
C ALA A 595 11.26 -29.23 -16.98
N THR A 596 10.29 -28.55 -17.60
CA THR A 596 10.11 -27.11 -17.48
C THR A 596 9.38 -26.71 -16.19
N LEU A 597 8.41 -27.52 -15.75
CA LEU A 597 7.56 -27.25 -14.58
C LEU A 597 8.16 -27.73 -13.25
N ASP A 598 8.93 -28.83 -13.21
CA ASP A 598 9.52 -29.39 -11.98
C ASP A 598 10.76 -28.59 -11.53
N ARG A 599 10.52 -27.34 -11.12
CA ARG A 599 11.53 -26.42 -10.58
C ARG A 599 11.33 -26.25 -9.08
N ARG A 600 12.41 -25.93 -8.37
CA ARG A 600 12.34 -25.54 -6.96
C ARG A 600 11.55 -24.23 -6.83
N THR A 601 10.50 -24.25 -6.03
CA THR A 601 9.84 -23.03 -5.53
C THR A 601 10.85 -22.21 -4.72
N PRO A 602 10.93 -20.88 -4.92
CA PRO A 602 11.73 -20.03 -4.04
C PRO A 602 11.06 -19.97 -2.66
N GLN A 603 11.90 -19.87 -1.63
CA GLN A 603 11.46 -19.61 -0.27
C GLN A 603 11.69 -18.13 0.06
N VAL A 604 10.78 -17.55 0.83
CA VAL A 604 10.80 -16.14 1.22
C VAL A 604 10.75 -16.04 2.74
N MET A 605 11.71 -15.31 3.32
CA MET A 605 11.60 -14.77 4.67
C MET A 605 10.83 -13.46 4.62
N ILE A 606 9.92 -13.23 5.56
CA ILE A 606 9.26 -11.95 5.77
C ILE A 606 9.54 -11.53 7.21
N GLU A 607 10.22 -10.39 7.37
CA GLU A 607 10.36 -9.69 8.64
C GLU A 607 9.42 -8.48 8.64
N ALA A 608 8.50 -8.40 9.61
CA ALA A 608 7.81 -7.16 9.91
C ALA A 608 8.47 -6.47 11.11
N ARG A 609 8.35 -5.14 11.17
CA ARG A 609 8.70 -4.35 12.36
C ARG A 609 7.53 -3.45 12.71
N VAL A 610 6.91 -3.68 13.87
CA VAL A 610 5.87 -2.83 14.44
C VAL A 610 6.54 -1.94 15.48
N VAL A 611 6.68 -0.66 15.17
CA VAL A 611 7.26 0.35 16.06
C VAL A 611 6.12 1.19 16.61
N SER A 612 5.96 1.20 17.93
CA SER A 612 5.08 2.14 18.62
C SER A 612 5.89 3.03 19.55
N ILE A 613 5.68 4.34 19.46
CA ILE A 613 6.30 5.35 20.31
C ILE A 613 5.17 6.13 20.99
N SER A 614 5.23 6.31 22.30
CA SER A 614 4.33 7.24 22.99
C SER A 614 5.10 8.19 23.91
N SER A 615 4.65 9.43 23.97
CA SER A 615 5.19 10.47 24.84
C SER A 615 4.02 11.18 25.52
N TYR A 616 3.90 10.97 26.83
CA TYR A 616 2.91 11.58 27.70
C TYR A 616 3.59 12.62 28.58
N PHE A 617 3.16 13.88 28.46
CA PHE A 617 3.59 14.99 29.30
C PHE A 617 2.39 15.57 30.04
N GLN A 618 2.53 15.76 31.35
CA GLN A 618 1.52 16.32 32.23
C GLN A 618 2.15 17.43 33.09
N LYS A 619 1.56 18.63 33.07
CA LYS A 619 1.99 19.76 33.92
C LYS A 619 0.79 20.39 34.62
N GLU A 620 0.84 20.48 35.93
CA GLU A 620 -0.18 21.05 36.80
C GLU A 620 0.45 22.17 37.64
N LEU A 621 -0.20 23.34 37.66
CA LEU A 621 0.25 24.48 38.45
C LEU A 621 -0.92 25.38 38.83
N GLY A 622 -1.15 25.54 40.12
CA GLY A 622 -2.26 26.32 40.66
C GLY A 622 -2.13 26.70 42.13
N ILE A 623 -3.02 27.60 42.55
CA ILE A 623 -3.29 27.88 43.96
C ILE A 623 -4.79 27.69 44.19
N THR A 624 -5.13 26.76 45.08
CA THR A 624 -6.51 26.46 45.45
C THR A 624 -6.82 27.15 46.78
N TRP A 625 -7.60 28.24 46.72
CA TRP A 625 -7.98 29.05 47.89
C TRP A 625 -9.19 28.50 48.62
N GLY A 626 -9.14 28.49 49.95
CA GLY A 626 -10.35 28.32 50.73
C GLY A 626 -10.39 28.96 52.11
N GLY A 627 -11.51 28.73 52.79
CA GLY A 627 -11.72 29.18 54.15
C GLY A 627 -12.91 28.47 54.79
N SER A 628 -13.02 28.59 56.11
CA SER A 628 -14.17 28.13 56.89
C SER A 628 -14.79 29.30 57.66
N PHE A 629 -16.08 29.17 57.95
CA PHE A 629 -16.85 30.13 58.75
C PHE A 629 -17.62 29.39 59.83
N TYR A 630 -17.45 29.83 61.09
CA TYR A 630 -18.08 29.23 62.26
C TYR A 630 -18.99 30.23 62.98
N ALA A 631 -20.26 30.29 62.61
CA ALA A 631 -21.24 31.09 63.34
C ALA A 631 -21.73 30.34 64.59
N ASN A 632 -21.33 30.81 65.77
CA ASN A 632 -21.79 30.30 67.07
C ASN A 632 -22.18 31.45 68.03
N ALA A 633 -22.66 31.09 69.24
CA ALA A 633 -23.17 32.06 70.22
C ALA A 633 -22.08 32.83 70.99
N GLU A 634 -20.82 32.40 70.90
CA GLU A 634 -19.67 33.01 71.58
C GLU A 634 -19.00 34.07 70.68
N HIS A 635 -19.00 33.85 69.36
CA HIS A 635 -18.28 34.68 68.39
C HIS A 635 -19.20 35.40 67.38
N GLY A 636 -20.48 35.62 67.72
CA GLY A 636 -21.33 36.60 67.04
C GLY A 636 -22.26 36.10 65.93
N ASN A 637 -23.21 35.22 66.24
CA ASN A 637 -24.42 35.07 65.41
C ASN A 637 -25.27 36.37 65.46
N ALA A 638 -25.49 37.00 64.30
CA ALA A 638 -26.28 38.23 64.17
C ALA A 638 -27.80 37.99 64.00
N LEU A 639 -28.25 36.73 64.02
CA LEU A 639 -29.67 36.34 64.00
C LEU A 639 -30.11 35.91 65.40
N ASP A 640 -31.32 36.30 65.81
CA ASP A 640 -31.85 36.14 67.18
C ASP A 640 -32.28 34.70 67.54
N TYR A 641 -31.58 33.70 66.98
CA TYR A 641 -31.80 32.28 67.22
C TYR A 641 -30.74 31.73 68.18
N ARG A 642 -31.15 31.46 69.42
CA ARG A 642 -30.30 30.76 70.40
C ARG A 642 -30.32 29.23 70.20
N PHE A 643 -29.14 28.66 70.48
CA PHE A 643 -28.71 27.25 70.52
C PHE A 643 -29.82 26.16 70.62
N PRO A 644 -29.70 25.00 69.92
CA PRO A 644 -28.49 24.45 69.31
C PRO A 644 -28.47 24.49 67.77
N TYR A 645 -28.11 25.63 67.20
CA TYR A 645 -27.69 25.73 65.80
C TYR A 645 -26.33 26.44 65.74
N SER A 646 -25.26 25.66 65.58
CA SER A 646 -23.99 26.13 65.04
C SER A 646 -24.05 25.98 63.53
N VAL A 647 -23.83 27.08 62.79
CA VAL A 647 -23.74 27.00 61.33
C VAL A 647 -22.26 26.89 60.97
N ASP A 648 -21.77 25.65 60.96
CA ASP A 648 -20.51 25.30 60.32
C ASP A 648 -20.75 25.24 58.81
N ILE A 649 -20.03 26.09 58.06
CA ILE A 649 -19.97 26.00 56.60
C ILE A 649 -18.54 25.57 56.25
N PRO A 650 -18.29 24.23 56.18
CA PRO A 650 -16.98 23.69 55.87
C PRO A 650 -16.66 23.96 54.41
N GLY A 651 -15.94 25.05 54.16
CA GLY A 651 -15.60 25.51 52.82
C GLY A 651 -16.45 26.69 52.33
N PHE A 652 -16.35 27.85 52.99
CA PHE A 652 -16.41 29.14 52.27
C PHE A 652 -15.11 29.41 51.46
N GLY A 653 -14.51 28.35 50.96
CA GLY A 653 -13.52 28.43 49.92
C GLY A 653 -14.15 28.36 48.55
N VAL A 654 -13.35 28.66 47.54
CA VAL A 654 -13.66 28.18 46.20
C VAL A 654 -13.22 26.71 46.20
N ASN A 655 -14.06 25.84 46.76
CA ASN A 655 -13.85 24.40 46.71
C ASN A 655 -14.11 23.93 45.28
N LEU A 656 -13.08 24.07 44.43
CA LEU A 656 -13.07 23.60 43.04
C LEU A 656 -13.37 22.09 43.05
N PRO A 657 -14.53 21.62 42.56
CA PRO A 657 -14.85 20.20 42.55
C PRO A 657 -14.12 19.54 41.38
N GLY A 658 -12.80 19.35 41.52
CA GLY A 658 -11.91 19.00 40.41
C GLY A 658 -10.67 18.16 40.75
N VAL A 659 -10.38 17.87 42.02
CA VAL A 659 -9.25 16.99 42.40
C VAL A 659 -9.66 15.96 43.46
N THR A 660 -10.27 14.87 43.01
CA THR A 660 -10.45 13.67 43.84
C THR A 660 -9.11 12.93 43.95
N SER A 661 -8.46 13.02 45.12
CA SER A 661 -7.13 12.45 45.43
C SER A 661 -5.97 13.02 44.59
N PRO A 662 -5.37 14.16 44.98
CA PRO A 662 -4.05 14.54 44.48
C PRO A 662 -3.01 13.51 44.95
N VAL A 663 -2.27 12.91 44.01
CA VAL A 663 -1.15 11.99 44.33
C VAL A 663 0.04 12.75 44.94
N PHE A 664 0.11 14.07 44.69
CA PHE A 664 1.12 14.97 45.22
C PHE A 664 0.43 16.27 45.67
N SER A 665 0.47 16.60 46.96
CA SER A 665 0.01 17.90 47.48
C SER A 665 1.11 18.54 48.32
N THR A 666 1.46 19.79 48.03
CA THR A 666 2.63 20.46 48.63
C THR A 666 2.26 21.32 49.84
N GLY A 667 1.37 20.79 50.68
CA GLY A 667 0.95 21.39 51.95
C GLY A 667 -0.12 22.49 51.84
N ASP A 668 -0.83 22.69 52.95
CA ASP A 668 -1.86 23.72 53.11
C ASP A 668 -1.33 24.89 53.96
N ILE A 669 -1.35 26.10 53.40
CA ILE A 669 -0.87 27.32 54.07
C ILE A 669 -2.06 28.06 54.68
N ARG A 670 -2.17 28.08 56.02
CA ARG A 670 -3.16 28.90 56.75
C ARG A 670 -2.63 30.33 56.88
N PHE A 671 -3.28 31.28 56.21
CA PHE A 671 -2.88 32.71 56.22
C PHE A 671 -3.30 33.45 57.50
N GLY A 672 -4.24 32.86 58.25
CA GLY A 672 -4.62 33.30 59.59
C GLY A 672 -6.00 32.82 59.98
N SER A 673 -6.44 33.23 61.16
CA SER A 673 -7.85 33.29 61.51
C SER A 673 -8.18 34.58 62.26
N ILE A 674 -9.44 35.00 62.13
CA ILE A 674 -10.04 36.09 62.90
C ILE A 674 -10.94 35.42 63.94
N ASP A 675 -10.50 35.47 65.20
CA ASP A 675 -11.26 34.97 66.38
C ASP A 675 -11.70 33.49 66.25
N ASP A 676 -10.94 32.71 65.47
CA ASP A 676 -11.28 31.38 64.92
C ASP A 676 -12.66 31.25 64.22
N VAL A 677 -13.43 32.33 64.06
CA VAL A 677 -14.66 32.42 63.26
C VAL A 677 -14.39 32.26 61.79
N ILE A 678 -13.39 32.99 61.27
CA ILE A 678 -12.99 32.98 59.87
C ILE A 678 -11.57 32.46 59.81
N ALA A 679 -11.33 31.37 59.09
CA ALA A 679 -9.99 30.90 58.75
C ALA A 679 -9.79 30.98 57.24
N ILE A 680 -8.59 31.39 56.79
CA ILE A 680 -8.23 31.41 55.36
C ILE A 680 -7.03 30.49 55.13
N PHE A 681 -7.13 29.63 54.11
CA PHE A 681 -6.09 28.73 53.66
C PHE A 681 -5.87 28.84 52.15
N ALA A 682 -4.68 28.50 51.68
CA ALA A 682 -4.45 28.16 50.29
C ALA A 682 -3.56 26.92 50.18
N ARG A 683 -3.88 26.05 49.23
CA ARG A 683 -3.03 24.94 48.80
C ARG A 683 -2.24 25.37 47.57
N ILE A 684 -0.98 24.96 47.49
CA ILE A 684 -0.18 25.09 46.27
C ILE A 684 -0.15 23.70 45.61
N ASP A 685 -0.71 23.64 44.42
CA ASP A 685 -0.79 22.42 43.60
C ASP A 685 0.24 22.58 42.47
N ALA A 686 1.33 21.81 42.50
CA ALA A 686 2.44 21.94 41.55
C ALA A 686 3.06 20.56 41.25
N ALA A 687 2.88 20.08 40.02
CA ALA A 687 3.41 18.78 39.58
C ALA A 687 3.78 18.80 38.10
N GLU A 688 4.83 18.07 37.74
CA GLU A 688 5.26 17.87 36.35
C GLU A 688 5.72 16.44 36.18
N LYS A 689 5.21 15.77 35.15
CA LYS A 689 5.44 14.35 34.88
C LYS A 689 5.60 14.14 33.39
N GLU A 690 6.74 13.60 33.00
CA GLU A 690 6.97 13.10 31.65
C GLU A 690 7.09 11.57 31.69
N ASN A 691 6.55 10.91 30.67
CA ASN A 691 6.67 9.46 30.45
C ASN A 691 6.83 9.20 28.95
N LYS A 692 7.90 8.51 28.57
CA LYS A 692 8.22 8.17 27.18
C LYS A 692 8.36 6.65 27.06
N THR A 693 7.67 6.05 26.10
CA THR A 693 7.77 4.60 25.83
C THR A 693 8.07 4.37 24.35
N LYS A 694 8.84 3.31 24.07
CA LYS A 694 9.12 2.82 22.73
C LYS A 694 9.05 1.31 22.73
N THR A 695 8.09 0.77 21.97
CA THR A 695 7.83 -0.65 21.81
C THR A 695 8.22 -1.06 20.40
N LEU A 696 8.89 -2.20 20.28
CA LEU A 696 9.33 -2.78 19.00
C LEU A 696 8.93 -4.26 18.97
N GLY A 697 7.97 -4.61 18.12
CA GLY A 697 7.63 -6.00 17.78
C GLY A 697 8.29 -6.39 16.45
N GLN A 698 8.95 -7.55 16.39
CA GLN A 698 9.61 -8.05 15.17
C GLN A 698 9.21 -9.50 14.87
N PRO A 699 7.97 -9.77 14.42
CA PRO A 699 7.61 -11.10 13.96
C PRO A 699 8.33 -11.40 12.64
N LYS A 700 9.00 -12.54 12.58
CA LYS A 700 9.62 -13.10 11.38
C LYS A 700 8.97 -14.43 11.01
N ILE A 701 8.87 -14.72 9.73
CA ILE A 701 8.35 -15.99 9.22
C ILE A 701 9.03 -16.38 7.91
N PHE A 702 9.10 -17.68 7.64
CA PHE A 702 9.59 -18.25 6.39
C PHE A 702 8.46 -19.03 5.72
N THR A 703 8.27 -18.87 4.42
CA THR A 703 7.29 -19.62 3.63
C THR A 703 7.79 -19.88 2.19
N GLN A 704 7.03 -20.63 1.41
CA GLN A 704 7.26 -20.82 -0.02
C GLN A 704 6.44 -19.81 -0.84
N ASP A 705 6.87 -19.62 -2.09
CA ASP A 705 6.13 -18.88 -3.11
C ASP A 705 4.66 -19.34 -3.22
N ASN A 706 3.72 -18.38 -3.18
CA ASN A 706 2.27 -18.57 -3.16
C ASN A 706 1.70 -19.37 -1.96
N VAL A 707 2.48 -19.65 -0.91
CA VAL A 707 2.01 -20.39 0.28
C VAL A 707 1.73 -19.42 1.44
N PRO A 708 0.49 -19.35 1.96
CA PRO A 708 0.14 -18.51 3.10
C PRO A 708 0.80 -19.03 4.39
N ALA A 709 1.31 -18.11 5.21
CA ALA A 709 1.92 -18.43 6.49
C ALA A 709 1.56 -17.39 7.57
N THR A 710 1.38 -17.85 8.80
CA THR A 710 1.01 -17.00 9.94
C THR A 710 1.90 -17.25 11.15
N VAL A 711 2.35 -16.18 11.80
CA VAL A 711 3.00 -16.21 13.13
C VAL A 711 2.22 -15.30 14.08
N SER A 712 2.00 -15.74 15.31
CA SER A 712 1.35 -14.96 16.35
C SER A 712 1.97 -15.18 17.73
N ALA A 713 2.03 -14.11 18.52
CA ALA A 713 2.52 -14.12 19.90
C ALA A 713 1.70 -13.15 20.75
N GLY A 714 1.35 -13.54 21.97
CA GLY A 714 0.53 -12.71 22.85
C GLY A 714 -0.02 -13.44 24.07
N GLN A 715 -1.08 -12.88 24.64
CA GLN A 715 -1.69 -13.35 25.88
C GLN A 715 -3.21 -13.51 25.73
N VAL A 716 -3.77 -14.51 26.42
CA VAL A 716 -5.21 -14.75 26.50
C VAL A 716 -5.67 -14.53 27.94
N ARG A 717 -6.71 -13.71 28.12
CA ARG A 717 -7.37 -13.49 29.41
C ARG A 717 -8.79 -14.08 29.38
N ARG A 718 -9.20 -14.64 30.51
CA ARG A 718 -10.53 -15.24 30.69
C ARG A 718 -11.38 -14.33 31.56
N ILE A 719 -12.47 -13.83 31.01
CA ILE A 719 -13.46 -12.98 31.69
C ILE A 719 -14.64 -13.87 32.05
N THR A 720 -15.03 -13.92 33.32
CA THR A 720 -16.21 -14.64 33.79
C THR A 720 -17.39 -13.69 33.93
N GLU A 721 -18.22 -13.59 32.89
CA GLU A 721 -19.48 -12.87 32.94
C GLU A 721 -20.52 -13.71 33.69
N THR A 722 -21.25 -13.12 34.65
CA THR A 722 -22.27 -13.82 35.44
C THR A 722 -23.62 -13.15 35.25
N THR A 723 -24.49 -13.82 34.53
CA THR A 723 -25.84 -13.35 34.21
C THR A 723 -26.85 -14.13 35.04
N THR A 724 -27.50 -13.47 36.00
CA THR A 724 -28.61 -14.04 36.75
C THR A 724 -29.93 -13.68 36.07
N SER A 725 -30.67 -14.69 35.59
CA SER A 725 -31.99 -14.52 34.98
C SER A 725 -32.97 -15.55 35.53
N ALA A 726 -34.21 -15.13 35.80
CA ALA A 726 -35.27 -15.96 36.40
C ALA A 726 -34.85 -16.76 37.68
N GLY A 727 -33.90 -16.24 38.46
CA GLY A 727 -33.37 -16.90 39.66
C GLY A 727 -32.25 -17.92 39.42
N THR A 728 -31.92 -18.22 38.16
CA THR A 728 -30.78 -19.05 37.78
C THR A 728 -29.57 -18.15 37.51
N THR A 729 -28.44 -18.45 38.14
CA THR A 729 -27.17 -17.73 37.93
C THR A 729 -26.30 -18.52 36.95
N THR A 730 -26.15 -18.00 35.73
CA THR A 730 -25.34 -18.60 34.67
C THR A 730 -24.01 -17.84 34.56
N THR A 731 -22.89 -18.53 34.75
CA THR A 731 -21.55 -17.96 34.59
C THR A 731 -20.95 -18.42 33.26
N THR A 732 -20.81 -17.50 32.32
CA THR A 732 -20.19 -17.70 31.00
C THR A 732 -18.76 -17.18 31.00
N THR A 733 -17.80 -18.03 30.64
CA THR A 733 -16.39 -17.62 30.51
C THR A 733 -16.11 -17.24 29.06
N ARG A 734 -15.75 -15.99 28.82
CA ARG A 734 -15.30 -15.48 27.52
C ARG A 734 -13.78 -15.35 27.51
N GLU A 735 -13.15 -15.77 26.41
CA GLU A 735 -11.74 -15.49 26.18
C GLU A 735 -11.60 -14.18 25.40
N VAL A 736 -10.69 -13.31 25.85
CA VAL A 736 -10.23 -12.14 25.10
C VAL A 736 -8.73 -12.32 24.86
N GLN A 737 -8.28 -12.07 23.65
CA GLN A 737 -6.91 -12.29 23.22
C GLN A 737 -6.27 -10.95 22.84
N ALA A 738 -5.02 -10.75 23.24
CA ALA A 738 -4.20 -9.62 22.84
C ALA A 738 -2.92 -10.18 22.22
N THR A 739 -2.79 -10.04 20.90
CA THR A 739 -1.74 -10.71 20.11
C THR A 739 -1.14 -9.78 19.06
N LEU A 740 0.19 -9.84 18.96
CA LEU A 740 0.92 -9.44 17.78
C LEU A 740 0.90 -10.60 16.79
N SER A 741 0.35 -10.40 15.59
CA SER A 741 0.31 -11.42 14.54
C SER A 741 0.67 -10.85 13.17
N LEU A 742 1.31 -11.69 12.36
CA LEU A 742 1.64 -11.45 10.97
C LEU A 742 1.14 -12.65 10.17
N ASN A 743 0.18 -12.42 9.29
CA ASN A 743 -0.26 -13.35 8.26
C ASN A 743 0.17 -12.82 6.90
N VAL A 744 0.83 -13.63 6.08
CA VAL A 744 1.41 -13.21 4.80
C VAL A 744 1.34 -14.32 3.75
N THR A 745 0.98 -13.93 2.51
CA THR A 745 1.12 -14.77 1.32
C THR A 745 2.01 -14.04 0.32
N PRO A 746 3.28 -14.45 0.13
CA PRO A 746 4.17 -13.85 -0.85
C PRO A 746 4.03 -14.51 -2.23
N ARG A 747 4.38 -13.75 -3.26
CA ARG A 747 4.50 -14.20 -4.65
C ARG A 747 5.73 -13.55 -5.29
N VAL A 748 6.67 -14.38 -5.73
CA VAL A 748 7.94 -13.95 -6.34
C VAL A 748 7.75 -13.78 -7.85
N SER A 749 8.21 -12.64 -8.37
CA SER A 749 8.22 -12.31 -9.79
C SER A 749 9.60 -12.57 -10.42
N ASN A 750 9.63 -12.82 -11.73
CA ASN A 750 10.86 -13.19 -12.47
C ASN A 750 11.94 -12.09 -12.49
N ASP A 751 11.60 -10.87 -12.08
CA ASP A 751 12.46 -9.69 -11.96
C ASP A 751 13.03 -9.48 -10.54
N GLY A 752 12.71 -10.36 -9.59
CA GLY A 752 13.17 -10.28 -8.20
C GLY A 752 12.29 -9.41 -7.28
N TYR A 753 11.13 -8.96 -7.77
CA TYR A 753 10.12 -8.34 -6.90
C TYR A 753 9.23 -9.38 -6.24
N ILE A 754 8.75 -9.05 -5.04
CA ILE A 754 7.96 -9.90 -4.16
C ILE A 754 6.67 -9.14 -3.87
N THR A 755 5.58 -9.55 -4.51
CA THR A 755 4.22 -9.10 -4.18
C THR A 755 3.74 -9.90 -2.97
N MET A 756 3.10 -9.26 -2.01
CA MET A 756 2.61 -9.94 -0.81
C MET A 756 1.29 -9.34 -0.35
N THR A 757 0.31 -10.21 -0.10
CA THR A 757 -0.88 -9.88 0.69
C THR A 757 -0.53 -10.09 2.15
N VAL A 758 -0.72 -9.06 2.99
CA VAL A 758 -0.33 -9.07 4.39
C VAL A 758 -1.45 -8.56 5.28
N ASP A 759 -1.69 -9.27 6.38
CA ASP A 759 -2.52 -8.86 7.50
C ASP A 759 -1.65 -8.84 8.77
N VAL A 760 -1.37 -7.63 9.27
CA VAL A 760 -0.63 -7.40 10.52
C VAL A 760 -1.62 -6.95 11.59
N LYS A 761 -1.59 -7.55 12.77
CA LYS A 761 -2.35 -7.11 13.95
C LYS A 761 -1.44 -6.95 15.15
N ASN A 762 -1.69 -5.93 15.96
CA ASN A 762 -1.00 -5.63 17.20
C ASN A 762 -2.05 -5.27 18.26
N ASP A 763 -2.66 -6.31 18.83
CA ASP A 763 -3.69 -6.15 19.86
C ASP A 763 -3.05 -6.21 21.25
N ALA A 764 -3.36 -5.24 22.12
CA ALA A 764 -2.78 -5.10 23.45
C ALA A 764 -3.86 -4.85 24.52
N PHE A 765 -3.73 -5.46 25.69
CA PHE A 765 -4.63 -5.18 26.82
C PHE A 765 -4.39 -3.79 27.41
N THR A 766 -5.47 -3.09 27.74
CA THR A 766 -5.50 -1.78 28.39
C THR A 766 -6.35 -1.84 29.67
N GLY A 767 -6.30 -0.75 30.46
CA GLY A 767 -7.05 -0.64 31.72
C GLY A 767 -6.51 -1.48 32.89
N SER A 768 -6.85 -1.08 34.11
CA SER A 768 -6.56 -1.85 35.34
C SER A 768 -7.57 -2.97 35.61
N SER A 769 -8.74 -2.90 34.98
CA SER A 769 -9.72 -3.98 34.80
C SER A 769 -9.11 -5.17 34.05
N GLY A 770 -8.22 -4.88 33.10
CA GLY A 770 -7.56 -5.86 32.23
C GLY A 770 -8.48 -6.54 31.21
N THR A 771 -9.73 -6.06 31.09
CA THR A 771 -10.75 -6.50 30.12
C THR A 771 -10.65 -5.79 28.78
N ASP A 772 -10.10 -4.59 28.80
CA ASP A 772 -10.15 -3.65 27.69
C ASP A 772 -8.98 -3.95 26.73
N THR A 773 -9.16 -3.73 25.44
CA THR A 773 -8.10 -3.92 24.44
C THR A 773 -8.00 -2.73 23.51
N THR A 774 -6.78 -2.37 23.13
CA THR A 774 -6.51 -1.58 21.92
C THR A 774 -6.13 -2.55 20.81
N ASN A 775 -6.78 -2.41 19.65
CA ASN A 775 -6.58 -3.27 18.50
C ASN A 775 -6.04 -2.41 17.36
N GLN A 776 -4.92 -2.82 16.77
CA GLN A 776 -4.26 -2.08 15.68
C GLN A 776 -4.01 -3.05 14.53
N SER A 777 -4.63 -2.84 13.37
CA SER A 777 -4.46 -3.74 12.23
C SER A 777 -4.19 -2.99 10.92
N VAL A 778 -3.41 -3.63 10.05
CA VAL A 778 -3.16 -3.21 8.67
C VAL A 778 -3.33 -4.44 7.77
N ASN A 779 -4.25 -4.35 6.82
CA ASN A 779 -4.41 -5.30 5.73
C ASN A 779 -4.04 -4.59 4.43
N SER A 780 -3.14 -5.16 3.63
CA SER A 780 -2.61 -4.52 2.42
C SER A 780 -2.02 -5.53 1.43
N GLU A 781 -2.02 -5.20 0.15
CA GLU A 781 -1.22 -5.87 -0.88
C GLU A 781 -0.14 -4.90 -1.37
N ILE A 782 1.12 -5.33 -1.32
CA ILE A 782 2.28 -4.51 -1.64
C ILE A 782 3.31 -5.30 -2.45
N THR A 783 4.02 -4.62 -3.36
CA THR A 783 5.14 -5.19 -4.11
C THR A 783 6.45 -4.52 -3.69
N VAL A 784 7.42 -5.32 -3.27
CA VAL A 784 8.69 -4.86 -2.70
C VAL A 784 9.83 -5.69 -3.30
N LYS A 785 11.00 -5.08 -3.53
CA LYS A 785 12.17 -5.79 -4.07
C LYS A 785 12.87 -6.61 -2.98
N ASP A 786 13.53 -7.69 -3.38
CA ASP A 786 14.33 -8.53 -2.47
C ASP A 786 15.27 -7.70 -1.57
N GLY A 787 15.13 -7.89 -0.25
CA GLY A 787 15.94 -7.23 0.78
C GLY A 787 15.59 -5.77 1.09
N GLU A 788 14.69 -5.11 0.33
CA GLU A 788 14.31 -3.72 0.56
C GLU A 788 13.23 -3.59 1.65
N THR A 789 13.31 -2.54 2.48
CA THR A 789 12.33 -2.28 3.53
C THR A 789 11.32 -1.23 3.09
N VAL A 790 10.03 -1.56 3.17
CA VAL A 790 8.90 -0.64 2.91
C VAL A 790 8.15 -0.32 4.19
N VAL A 791 7.54 0.87 4.27
CA VAL A 791 6.54 1.22 5.27
C VAL A 791 5.16 0.91 4.68
N ILE A 792 4.40 -0.02 5.27
CA ILE A 792 3.02 -0.30 4.80
C ILE A 792 2.10 0.87 5.18
N GLY A 793 2.31 1.41 6.38
CA GLY A 793 1.48 2.45 6.94
C GLY A 793 1.86 2.78 8.38
N GLY A 794 1.09 3.69 8.96
CA GLY A 794 1.28 4.16 10.32
C GLY A 794 0.18 5.12 10.74
N ILE A 795 0.17 5.47 12.02
CA ILE A 795 -0.80 6.38 12.63
C ILE A 795 -0.01 7.38 13.48
N TYR A 796 -0.25 8.68 13.28
CA TYR A 796 0.26 9.75 14.13
C TYR A 796 -0.91 10.43 14.83
N GLN A 797 -0.88 10.46 16.17
CA GLN A 797 -1.89 11.13 16.98
C GLN A 797 -1.20 12.07 17.98
N THR A 798 -1.78 13.27 18.14
CA THR A 798 -1.45 14.18 19.24
C THR A 798 -2.75 14.65 19.89
N THR A 799 -2.83 14.48 21.20
CA THR A 799 -3.93 14.95 22.05
C THR A 799 -3.38 16.02 22.98
N GLU A 800 -3.89 17.25 22.89
CA GLU A 800 -3.55 18.32 23.83
C GLU A 800 -4.81 18.80 24.57
N ALA A 801 -4.74 18.90 25.90
CA ALA A 801 -5.86 19.26 26.76
C ALA A 801 -5.44 20.34 27.78
N GLU A 802 -5.69 21.60 27.46
CA GLU A 802 -5.45 22.72 28.38
C GLU A 802 -6.72 23.08 29.18
N ASN A 803 -6.84 22.53 30.38
CA ASN A 803 -7.94 22.83 31.29
C ASN A 803 -7.51 23.82 32.39
N PHE A 804 -8.43 24.67 32.83
CA PHE A 804 -8.18 25.53 33.99
C PHE A 804 -9.46 25.90 34.73
N THR A 805 -9.31 26.21 36.02
CA THR A 805 -10.40 26.67 36.87
C THR A 805 -9.91 27.89 37.64
N ALA A 806 -10.75 28.91 37.78
CA ALA A 806 -10.30 30.23 38.23
C ALA A 806 -11.39 30.98 38.99
N VAL A 807 -11.00 31.79 39.96
CA VAL A 807 -11.93 32.64 40.72
C VAL A 807 -12.48 33.73 39.79
N PRO A 808 -13.81 33.88 39.62
CA PRO A 808 -14.39 34.92 38.78
C PRO A 808 -13.84 36.31 39.11
N PHE A 809 -13.65 37.13 38.07
CA PHE A 809 -13.03 38.46 38.10
C PHE A 809 -11.55 38.50 38.54
N LEU A 810 -11.19 37.95 39.70
CA LEU A 810 -9.84 38.07 40.29
C LEU A 810 -8.73 37.52 39.40
N HIS A 811 -8.98 36.42 38.66
CA HIS A 811 -8.00 35.84 37.74
C HIS A 811 -7.62 36.75 36.56
N LYS A 812 -8.40 37.80 36.27
CA LYS A 812 -8.16 38.73 35.15
C LYS A 812 -7.26 39.90 35.51
N ILE A 813 -6.90 40.07 36.79
CA ILE A 813 -6.04 41.16 37.25
C ILE A 813 -4.60 40.89 36.78
N PRO A 814 -3.91 41.83 36.10
CA PRO A 814 -2.52 41.65 35.70
C PRO A 814 -1.60 41.30 36.88
N VAL A 815 -0.58 40.47 36.61
CA VAL A 815 0.37 39.90 37.59
C VAL A 815 -0.31 38.97 38.61
N VAL A 816 -1.17 39.50 39.49
CA VAL A 816 -1.73 38.76 40.64
C VAL A 816 -2.83 37.75 40.26
N GLY A 817 -3.47 37.89 39.10
CA GLY A 817 -4.52 36.97 38.64
C GLY A 817 -4.06 35.52 38.49
N ARG A 818 -2.74 35.28 38.34
CA ARG A 818 -2.15 33.92 38.38
C ARG A 818 -2.31 33.25 39.74
N LEU A 819 -2.40 34.01 40.84
CA LEU A 819 -2.67 33.47 42.17
C LEU A 819 -4.14 33.03 42.33
N PHE A 820 -5.03 33.42 41.42
CA PHE A 820 -6.46 33.10 41.44
C PHE A 820 -6.89 32.20 40.27
N LYS A 821 -5.93 31.51 39.66
CA LYS A 821 -6.11 30.48 38.64
C LYS A 821 -5.41 29.19 39.11
N SER A 822 -6.12 28.07 39.07
CA SER A 822 -5.50 26.75 39.03
C SER A 822 -5.53 26.23 37.60
N THR A 823 -4.38 25.82 37.08
CA THR A 823 -4.30 25.14 35.78
C THR A 823 -4.36 23.65 36.07
N LEU A 824 -5.51 23.06 35.77
CA LEU A 824 -5.71 21.61 35.81
C LEU A 824 -4.67 20.93 34.90
N PRO A 825 -4.36 19.64 35.09
CA PRO A 825 -3.33 18.93 34.35
C PRO A 825 -3.35 19.22 32.84
N ASN A 826 -2.37 19.99 32.36
CA ASN A 826 -2.12 20.22 30.95
C ASN A 826 -1.50 18.95 30.41
N ILE A 827 -2.31 18.15 29.73
CA ILE A 827 -1.92 16.86 29.16
C ILE A 827 -1.57 17.08 27.69
N LYS A 828 -0.36 16.70 27.31
CA LYS A 828 0.11 16.59 25.93
C LYS A 828 0.56 15.16 25.70
N GLU A 829 -0.26 14.39 25.01
CA GLU A 829 0.00 13.00 24.65
C GLU A 829 0.28 12.91 23.15
N LYS A 830 1.38 12.24 22.79
CA LYS A 830 1.74 11.91 21.42
C LYS A 830 1.85 10.40 21.28
N SER A 831 1.30 9.86 20.21
CA SER A 831 1.36 8.43 19.89
C SER A 831 1.67 8.25 18.42
N GLU A 832 2.68 7.44 18.12
CA GLU A 832 3.15 7.13 16.78
C GLU A 832 3.17 5.61 16.62
N LEU A 833 2.58 5.11 15.55
CA LEU A 833 2.65 3.72 15.11
C LEU A 833 3.23 3.70 13.69
N LEU A 834 4.23 2.87 13.44
CA LEU A 834 4.80 2.61 12.12
C LEU A 834 4.97 1.12 11.91
N ILE A 835 4.52 0.61 10.77
CA ILE A 835 4.64 -0.80 10.39
C ILE A 835 5.50 -0.92 9.13
N PHE A 836 6.65 -1.57 9.29
CA PHE A 836 7.61 -1.85 8.23
C PHE A 836 7.56 -3.32 7.82
N LEU A 837 7.87 -3.62 6.56
CA LEU A 837 8.12 -4.97 6.05
C LEU A 837 9.42 -5.02 5.27
N THR A 838 10.15 -6.12 5.43
CA THR A 838 11.34 -6.47 4.66
C THR A 838 11.22 -7.94 4.23
N PRO A 839 10.89 -8.23 2.95
CA PRO A 839 10.95 -9.58 2.43
C PRO A 839 12.38 -9.92 1.99
N ARG A 840 12.74 -11.20 1.99
CA ARG A 840 14.01 -11.68 1.45
C ARG A 840 13.89 -13.07 0.84
N ILE A 841 14.39 -13.26 -0.37
CA ILE A 841 14.48 -14.56 -1.03
C ILE A 841 15.62 -15.37 -0.39
N LEU A 842 15.35 -16.63 -0.04
CA LEU A 842 16.31 -17.52 0.57
C LEU A 842 17.17 -18.22 -0.49
N ASP A 843 18.38 -17.71 -0.72
CA ASP A 843 19.44 -18.52 -1.33
C ASP A 843 20.18 -19.37 -0.28
N ARG A 844 20.77 -20.47 -0.76
CA ARG A 844 21.51 -21.46 0.03
C ARG A 844 22.65 -20.87 0.84
N GLN A 845 23.29 -19.81 0.35
CA GLN A 845 24.36 -19.10 1.08
C GLN A 845 23.81 -18.30 2.27
N PHE A 846 22.66 -17.63 2.11
CA PHE A 846 22.06 -16.85 3.18
C PHE A 846 21.63 -17.75 4.36
N LEU A 847 21.05 -18.92 4.07
CA LEU A 847 20.69 -19.91 5.09
C LEU A 847 21.88 -20.38 5.94
N GLN A 848 23.10 -20.38 5.40
CA GLN A 848 24.31 -20.70 6.17
C GLN A 848 24.68 -19.55 7.11
N SER A 849 24.70 -18.30 6.61
CA SER A 849 24.97 -17.12 7.44
C SER A 849 23.95 -16.90 8.57
N GLU A 850 22.66 -17.17 8.31
CA GLU A 850 21.61 -17.06 9.32
C GLU A 850 21.76 -18.15 10.40
N GLN A 851 22.19 -19.37 10.04
CA GLN A 851 22.52 -20.43 11.00
C GLN A 851 23.74 -20.11 11.85
N GLU A 852 24.81 -19.54 11.26
CA GLU A 852 25.98 -19.08 12.02
C GLU A 852 25.61 -17.97 13.01
N GLY A 853 24.85 -16.95 12.57
CA GLY A 853 24.34 -15.88 13.44
C GLY A 853 23.43 -16.41 14.55
N THR A 854 22.53 -17.34 14.24
CA THR A 854 21.63 -17.97 15.22
C THR A 854 22.41 -18.77 16.26
N ASN A 855 23.42 -19.54 15.85
CA ASN A 855 24.28 -20.31 16.76
C ASN A 855 25.07 -19.40 17.72
N VAL A 856 25.49 -18.21 17.29
CA VAL A 856 26.08 -17.20 18.19
C VAL A 856 25.03 -16.67 19.17
N SER A 857 23.81 -16.39 18.72
CA SER A 857 22.73 -15.87 19.59
C SER A 857 22.20 -16.87 20.63
N LEU A 858 22.40 -18.18 20.41
CA LEU A 858 22.05 -19.26 21.34
C LEU A 858 23.22 -19.66 22.28
N ALA A 859 24.37 -18.98 22.16
CA ALA A 859 25.55 -19.17 23.01
C ALA A 859 25.73 -18.06 24.07
N TYR A 860 24.77 -17.13 24.16
CA TYR A 860 24.65 -16.05 25.14
C TYR A 860 23.40 -16.21 26.01
#